data_AF-A0A219B631-F1
#
_entry.id   AF-A0A219B631-F1
#
_cell.length_a   1.000
_cell.length_b   1.000
_cell.length_c   1.000
_cell.angle_alpha   90.00
_cell.angle_beta   90.00
_cell.angle_gamma   90.00
#
_symmetry.space_group_name_H-M   'P 1'
#
loop_
_entity.id
_entity.type
_entity.pdbx_description
1 polymer ?
#
loop_
_entity_poly.entity_id
_entity_poly.type
_entity_poly.pdbx_seq_one_letter_code
_entity_poly.pdbx_strand_id
1 'polypeptide(L)'
;MKRIGAFALGLCVAVGAGQVRAQSLQDRYDQAQSAYEAEDWGQAASGFTAVLGELAPQQRNGPVGATVLSRLGDALLSLDREDEAFSRLEQADQLFRDFGDTSLDALFTARRLAAHYESRGLLSEAVDLYRRAASMPDASPVGRASLGLARTLMFRDSDRALAILDRALKALPSIDGMSDEVREHNAANLHLLRGRALLNAGRMDEAVDAYEEAIRIVGSSGRRISLQDSVVRGEASLANLLAGRRSRGLELMQYAGSATEEDSVPPLPFDVALPDCAPVTNIRPDDMMVVEFAIGEDGSVAAISPIYSSRPGEIEEVFLTSLVETLWDPARISEVNPFWRASHKVEVRCVTEAEKLSPLDYFAPAVAELLPGAVLSAEEPTIVDARAALSSLNELAGSLDDVSDAGIPYLVRVLQSKIPTGKDDILEALMATPAITALEPPGQALVWSYFASPYDEPRSRELNRRLQTAMSSETELGRLARSALYLLKARRFEHEDNESAASETYRLLLEEGLPAESLPVSFAKLRLSSLALEEDQAELAQAYLDSTGLSPTQCSLLDADPLIERTNANSSDFPSDMARRGFAGSSLTSYDITSEGIPVNVRTVYSFPPLLFSDPVEKISARMRYNKIYREGGTIGCSAMVQAFRFGY
;
A
#
# COMPACT_ATOMS: atom_id res chain seq x y z
N MET A 1 32.43 83.96 4.69
CA MET A 1 32.15 84.80 5.88
C MET A 1 31.20 84.01 6.80
N LYS A 2 31.71 83.28 7.80
CA LYS A 2 31.62 83.56 9.26
C LYS A 2 30.19 83.93 9.74
N ARG A 3 29.50 82.99 10.43
CA ARG A 3 29.22 82.96 11.91
C ARG A 3 27.95 83.79 12.28
N ILE A 4 27.04 83.49 13.20
CA ILE A 4 26.83 82.56 14.35
C ILE A 4 25.35 82.75 14.77
N GLY A 5 24.73 81.77 15.48
CA GLY A 5 23.82 82.13 16.59
C GLY A 5 22.53 81.31 16.73
N ALA A 6 22.57 80.31 17.60
CA ALA A 6 21.41 79.57 18.10
C ALA A 6 20.65 80.36 19.17
N PHE A 7 19.33 80.16 19.26
CA PHE A 7 18.60 80.18 20.54
C PHE A 7 17.41 79.21 20.47
N ALA A 8 17.37 78.33 21.47
CA ALA A 8 16.34 77.31 21.67
C ALA A 8 15.07 77.92 22.28
N LEU A 9 13.90 77.49 21.78
CA LEU A 9 12.66 77.51 22.53
C LEU A 9 12.05 76.10 22.47
N GLY A 10 11.90 75.49 23.64
CA GLY A 10 11.30 74.18 23.79
C GLY A 10 9.84 74.18 23.38
N LEU A 11 9.45 73.20 22.58
CA LEU A 11 8.07 72.80 22.41
C LEU A 11 7.91 71.43 23.07
N CYS A 12 7.15 71.39 24.16
CA CYS A 12 6.64 70.15 24.74
C CYS A 12 5.78 69.45 23.69
N VAL A 13 6.30 68.39 23.06
CA VAL A 13 5.45 67.42 22.38
C VAL A 13 4.86 66.55 23.49
N ALA A 14 3.58 66.78 23.78
CA ALA A 14 2.78 65.87 24.56
C ALA A 14 2.82 64.51 23.87
N VAL A 15 3.45 63.52 24.52
CA VAL A 15 3.28 62.11 24.18
C VAL A 15 1.83 61.80 24.50
N GLY A 16 0.96 61.92 23.50
CA GLY A 16 -0.35 61.30 23.55
C GLY A 16 -0.11 59.81 23.72
N ALA A 17 -0.37 59.29 24.92
CA ALA A 17 -0.52 57.87 25.12
C ALA A 17 -1.69 57.42 24.25
N GLY A 18 -1.40 56.99 23.02
CA GLY A 18 -2.35 56.24 22.22
C GLY A 18 -2.73 55.02 23.03
N GLN A 19 -3.95 54.99 23.55
CA GLN A 19 -4.52 53.76 24.10
C GLN A 19 -4.53 52.76 22.95
N VAL A 20 -3.60 51.80 22.98
CA VAL A 20 -3.70 50.60 22.15
C VAL A 20 -4.98 49.91 22.61
N ARG A 21 -6.06 50.09 21.84
CA ARG A 21 -7.31 49.38 22.08
C ARG A 21 -6.98 47.89 21.94
N ALA A 22 -7.17 47.12 23.01
CA ALA A 22 -7.04 45.66 22.93
C ALA A 22 -8.00 45.16 21.84
N GLN A 23 -7.48 44.38 20.89
CA GLN A 23 -8.28 43.80 19.80
C GLN A 23 -9.38 42.92 20.41
N SER A 24 -10.62 43.11 19.94
CA SER A 24 -11.72 42.23 20.34
C SER A 24 -11.55 40.83 19.73
N LEU A 25 -12.32 39.85 20.24
CA LEU A 25 -12.35 38.51 19.63
C LEU A 25 -12.89 38.56 18.19
N GLN A 26 -13.85 39.44 17.92
CA GLN A 26 -14.38 39.68 16.58
C GLN A 26 -13.29 40.24 15.65
N ASP A 27 -12.52 41.24 16.09
CA ASP A 27 -11.44 41.82 15.27
C ASP A 27 -10.40 40.76 14.88
N ARG A 28 -10.12 39.80 15.77
CA ARG A 28 -9.20 38.70 15.51
C ARG A 28 -9.79 37.64 14.57
N TYR A 29 -11.08 37.35 14.70
CA TYR A 29 -11.78 36.51 13.73
C TYR A 29 -11.78 37.15 12.34
N ASP A 30 -12.10 38.44 12.24
CA ASP A 30 -12.11 39.18 10.97
C ASP A 30 -10.71 39.23 10.34
N GLN A 31 -9.66 39.35 11.16
CA GLN A 31 -8.27 39.25 10.71
C GLN A 31 -7.94 37.85 10.17
N ALA A 32 -8.30 36.79 10.91
CA ALA A 32 -8.08 35.42 10.48
C ALA A 32 -8.85 35.11 9.18
N GLN A 33 -10.08 35.63 9.07
CA GLN A 33 -10.91 35.51 7.87
C GLN A 33 -10.30 36.26 6.68
N SER A 34 -9.79 37.47 6.90
CA SER A 34 -9.11 38.23 5.85
C SER A 34 -7.85 37.51 5.35
N ALA A 35 -7.09 36.88 6.26
CA ALA A 35 -5.96 36.05 5.89
C ALA A 35 -6.39 34.81 5.10
N TYR A 36 -7.49 34.17 5.50
CA TYR A 36 -8.06 33.02 4.80
C TYR A 36 -8.50 33.37 3.37
N GLU A 37 -9.19 34.50 3.19
CA GLU A 37 -9.61 35.00 1.88
C GLU A 37 -8.43 35.44 1.01
N ALA A 38 -7.33 35.87 1.63
CA ALA A 38 -6.08 36.21 0.96
C ALA A 38 -5.17 34.98 0.72
N GLU A 39 -5.61 33.77 1.07
CA GLU A 39 -4.84 32.53 0.98
C GLU A 39 -3.52 32.55 1.77
N ASP A 40 -3.40 33.41 2.78
CA ASP A 40 -2.31 33.37 3.77
C ASP A 40 -2.64 32.29 4.80
N TRP A 41 -2.47 31.04 4.40
CA TRP A 41 -2.86 29.86 5.17
C TRP A 41 -2.17 29.79 6.54
N GLY A 42 -0.92 30.25 6.63
CA GLY A 42 -0.17 30.30 7.88
C GLY A 42 -0.79 31.27 8.89
N GLN A 43 -1.13 32.49 8.44
CA GLN A 43 -1.82 33.46 9.30
C GLN A 43 -3.26 33.04 9.60
N ALA A 44 -3.99 32.49 8.62
CA ALA A 44 -5.34 32.00 8.81
C ALA A 44 -5.40 30.89 9.87
N ALA A 45 -4.55 29.86 9.74
CA ALA A 45 -4.50 28.76 10.69
C ALA A 45 -4.13 29.22 12.10
N SER A 46 -3.13 30.10 12.22
CA SER A 46 -2.71 30.67 13.51
C SER A 46 -3.84 31.52 14.13
N GLY A 47 -4.50 32.35 13.32
CA GLY A 47 -5.60 33.22 13.73
C GLY A 47 -6.82 32.44 14.21
N PHE A 48 -7.29 31.45 13.44
CA PHE A 48 -8.42 30.61 13.85
C PHE A 48 -8.11 29.75 15.07
N THR A 49 -6.86 29.28 15.22
CA THR A 49 -6.42 28.58 16.43
C THR A 49 -6.53 29.48 17.67
N ALA A 50 -6.08 30.74 17.55
CA ALA A 50 -6.19 31.71 18.64
C ALA A 50 -7.66 32.03 18.97
N VAL A 51 -8.49 32.25 17.95
CA VAL A 51 -9.94 32.49 18.13
C VAL A 51 -10.59 31.32 18.86
N LEU A 52 -10.32 30.08 18.45
CA LEU A 52 -10.88 28.87 19.07
C LEU A 52 -10.48 28.74 20.55
N GLY A 53 -9.23 29.09 20.88
CA GLY A 53 -8.69 29.10 22.23
C GLY A 53 -9.40 30.08 23.17
N GLU A 54 -9.90 31.20 22.63
CA GLU A 54 -10.54 32.27 23.38
C GLU A 54 -12.07 32.20 23.41
N LEU A 55 -12.70 31.39 22.56
CA LEU A 55 -14.15 31.16 22.60
C LEU A 55 -14.59 30.57 23.95
N ALA A 56 -15.70 31.07 24.48
CA ALA A 56 -16.34 30.47 25.65
C ALA A 56 -16.79 29.03 25.33
N PRO A 57 -16.84 28.10 26.30
CA PRO A 57 -17.14 26.69 26.05
C PRO A 57 -18.43 26.45 25.25
N GLN A 58 -19.48 27.22 25.52
CA GLN A 58 -20.76 27.13 24.78
C GLN A 58 -20.63 27.57 23.31
N GLN A 59 -19.79 28.57 23.02
CA GLN A 59 -19.56 29.05 21.66
C GLN A 59 -18.63 28.12 20.89
N ARG A 60 -17.61 27.59 21.58
CA ARG A 60 -16.67 26.58 21.04
C ARG A 60 -17.40 25.30 20.63
N ASN A 61 -18.39 24.88 21.41
CA ASN A 61 -19.21 23.70 21.14
C ASN A 61 -20.55 24.05 20.45
N GLY A 62 -20.57 25.17 19.71
CA GLY A 62 -21.75 25.68 19.00
C GLY A 62 -21.47 25.98 17.53
N PRO A 63 -22.44 26.56 16.79
CA PRO A 63 -22.29 26.84 15.35
C PRO A 63 -21.08 27.73 15.00
N VAL A 64 -20.74 28.69 15.87
CA VAL A 64 -19.56 29.55 15.70
C VAL A 64 -18.28 28.72 15.77
N GLY A 65 -18.16 27.85 16.78
CA GLY A 65 -17.02 26.94 16.90
C GLY A 65 -16.90 25.98 15.72
N ALA A 66 -18.03 25.46 15.21
CA ALA A 66 -18.05 24.62 14.01
C ALA A 66 -17.48 25.33 12.78
N THR A 67 -17.88 26.58 12.56
CA THR A 67 -17.38 27.41 11.44
C THR A 67 -15.87 27.67 11.58
N VAL A 68 -15.40 28.04 12.77
CA VAL A 68 -13.98 28.28 13.03
C VAL A 68 -13.16 27.00 12.84
N LEU A 69 -13.64 25.86 13.32
CA LEU A 69 -13.00 24.56 13.13
C LEU A 69 -12.94 24.15 11.66
N SER A 70 -14.01 24.37 10.90
CA SER A 70 -14.07 24.08 9.46
C SER A 70 -13.00 24.86 8.70
N ARG A 71 -12.95 26.19 8.90
CA ARG A 71 -11.99 27.07 8.21
C ARG A 71 -10.55 26.85 8.68
N LEU A 72 -10.34 26.49 9.95
CA LEU A 72 -9.05 26.04 10.44
C LEU A 72 -8.61 24.75 9.75
N GLY A 73 -9.52 23.77 9.63
CA GLY A 73 -9.27 22.53 8.88
C GLY A 73 -8.87 22.82 7.43
N ASP A 74 -9.60 23.70 6.75
CA ASP A 74 -9.27 24.10 5.38
C ASP A 74 -7.90 24.78 5.26
N ALA A 75 -7.55 25.67 6.20
CA ALA A 75 -6.22 26.29 6.22
C ALA A 75 -5.09 25.28 6.50
N LEU A 76 -5.34 24.29 7.36
CA LEU A 76 -4.38 23.22 7.67
C LEU A 76 -4.17 22.27 6.48
N LEU A 77 -5.22 21.95 5.72
CA LEU A 77 -5.08 21.18 4.47
C LEU A 77 -4.19 21.92 3.45
N SER A 78 -4.36 23.24 3.31
CA SER A 78 -3.51 24.05 2.42
C SER A 78 -2.06 24.20 2.90
N LEU A 79 -1.75 23.74 4.12
CA LEU A 79 -0.41 23.68 4.69
C LEU A 79 0.13 22.23 4.76
N ASP A 80 -0.52 21.29 4.07
CA ASP A 80 -0.18 19.85 4.06
C ASP A 80 -0.15 19.20 5.46
N ARG A 81 -0.93 19.73 6.41
CA ARG A 81 -1.09 19.20 7.79
C ARG A 81 -2.36 18.36 7.90
N GLU A 82 -2.43 17.29 7.12
CA GLU A 82 -3.66 16.50 6.93
C GLU A 82 -4.26 15.94 8.23
N ASP A 83 -3.48 15.28 9.08
CA ASP A 83 -3.99 14.64 10.30
C ASP A 83 -4.65 15.66 11.24
N GLU A 84 -3.99 16.80 11.43
CA GLU A 84 -4.56 17.88 12.23
C GLU A 84 -5.81 18.46 11.58
N ALA A 85 -5.79 18.65 10.26
CA ALA A 85 -6.90 19.20 9.51
C ALA A 85 -8.14 18.33 9.63
N PHE A 86 -8.02 17.02 9.35
CA PHE A 86 -9.15 16.09 9.38
C PHE A 86 -9.71 15.91 10.79
N SER A 87 -8.85 15.91 11.83
CA SER A 87 -9.32 15.96 13.21
C SER A 87 -10.19 17.20 13.51
N ARG A 88 -9.86 18.37 12.94
CA ARG A 88 -10.70 19.59 13.11
C ARG A 88 -11.97 19.53 12.27
N LEU A 89 -11.90 19.01 11.06
CA LEU A 89 -13.06 18.85 10.18
C LEU A 89 -14.07 17.86 10.77
N GLU A 90 -13.64 16.75 11.37
CA GLU A 90 -14.52 15.81 12.07
C GLU A 90 -15.26 16.47 13.23
N GLN A 91 -14.56 17.29 14.03
CA GLN A 91 -15.18 18.06 15.11
C GLN A 91 -16.19 19.07 14.58
N ALA A 92 -15.84 19.80 13.51
CA ALA A 92 -16.75 20.75 12.86
C ALA A 92 -18.02 20.04 12.34
N ASP A 93 -17.84 18.90 11.66
CA ASP A 93 -18.92 18.13 11.06
C ASP A 93 -19.87 17.54 12.10
N GLN A 94 -19.34 17.08 13.23
CA GLN A 94 -20.16 16.67 14.37
C GLN A 94 -21.02 17.82 14.90
N LEU A 95 -20.44 19.01 15.09
CA LEU A 95 -21.19 20.18 15.55
C LEU A 95 -22.24 20.62 14.51
N PHE A 96 -21.91 20.67 13.22
CA PHE A 96 -22.89 21.00 12.19
C PHE A 96 -24.08 20.03 12.19
N ARG A 97 -23.84 18.74 12.40
CA ARG A 97 -24.92 17.75 12.58
C ARG A 97 -25.78 18.03 13.80
N ASP A 98 -25.16 18.27 14.95
CA ASP A 98 -25.87 18.47 16.22
C ASP A 98 -26.82 19.68 16.18
N PHE A 99 -26.49 20.69 15.38
CA PHE A 99 -27.31 21.89 15.18
C PHE A 99 -28.15 21.89 13.89
N GLY A 100 -28.07 20.85 13.06
CA GLY A 100 -28.81 20.77 11.79
C GLY A 100 -28.41 21.84 10.77
N ASP A 101 -27.14 22.25 10.78
CA ASP A 101 -26.61 23.30 9.89
C ASP A 101 -26.43 22.76 8.46
N THR A 102 -26.94 23.51 7.47
CA THR A 102 -26.83 23.20 6.04
C THR A 102 -26.14 24.31 5.25
N SER A 103 -25.33 25.13 5.92
CA SER A 103 -24.54 26.19 5.31
C SER A 103 -23.48 25.66 4.33
N LEU A 104 -22.88 26.57 3.56
CA LEU A 104 -21.75 26.25 2.70
C LEU A 104 -20.56 25.68 3.48
N ASP A 105 -20.28 26.19 4.69
CA ASP A 105 -19.24 25.65 5.56
C ASP A 105 -19.54 24.18 5.90
N ALA A 106 -20.78 23.85 6.31
CA ALA A 106 -21.21 22.47 6.57
C ALA A 106 -21.13 21.57 5.32
N LEU A 107 -21.53 22.08 4.16
CA LEU A 107 -21.43 21.37 2.88
C LEU A 107 -19.98 21.05 2.54
N PHE A 108 -19.08 22.03 2.63
CA PHE A 108 -17.68 21.86 2.31
C PHE A 108 -16.96 20.94 3.29
N THR A 109 -17.24 21.04 4.59
CA THR A 109 -16.70 20.10 5.60
C THR A 109 -17.10 18.67 5.29
N ALA A 110 -18.41 18.40 5.14
CA ALA A 110 -18.90 17.05 4.86
C ALA A 110 -18.32 16.49 3.56
N ARG A 111 -18.24 17.31 2.51
CA ARG A 111 -17.64 16.92 1.22
C ARG A 111 -16.15 16.60 1.34
N ARG A 112 -15.38 17.37 2.13
CA ARG A 112 -13.93 17.14 2.30
C ARG A 112 -13.65 15.87 3.09
N LEU A 113 -14.39 15.65 4.16
CA LEU A 113 -14.35 14.38 4.90
C LEU A 113 -14.73 13.21 3.99
N ALA A 114 -15.78 13.37 3.17
CA ALA A 114 -16.17 12.33 2.22
C ALA A 114 -15.04 11.98 1.24
N ALA A 115 -14.36 13.00 0.69
CA ALA A 115 -13.24 12.79 -0.22
C ALA A 115 -12.04 12.14 0.47
N HIS A 116 -11.78 12.48 1.74
CA HIS A 116 -10.72 11.87 2.54
C HIS A 116 -10.98 10.39 2.77
N TYR A 117 -12.16 10.03 3.28
CA TYR A 117 -12.52 8.62 3.47
C TYR A 117 -12.54 7.86 2.12
N GLU A 118 -13.06 8.45 1.04
CA GLU A 118 -13.01 7.87 -0.32
C GLU A 118 -11.56 7.57 -0.72
N SER A 119 -10.63 8.50 -0.50
CA SER A 119 -9.21 8.33 -0.84
C SER A 119 -8.46 7.28 -0.01
N ARG A 120 -9.05 6.84 1.11
CA ARG A 120 -8.54 5.76 1.98
C ARG A 120 -9.27 4.44 1.76
N GLY A 121 -10.15 4.36 0.75
CA GLY A 121 -10.93 3.17 0.45
C GLY A 121 -12.20 2.99 1.30
N LEU A 122 -12.49 3.90 2.23
CA LEU A 122 -13.61 3.85 3.18
C LEU A 122 -14.91 4.34 2.52
N LEU A 123 -15.46 3.52 1.63
CA LEU A 123 -16.59 3.89 0.76
C LEU A 123 -17.91 4.05 1.53
N SER A 124 -18.12 3.29 2.60
CA SER A 124 -19.31 3.39 3.48
C SER A 124 -19.42 4.75 4.17
N GLU A 125 -18.33 5.23 4.75
CA GLU A 125 -18.25 6.54 5.40
C GLU A 125 -18.39 7.66 4.36
N ALA A 126 -17.69 7.51 3.23
CA ALA A 126 -17.72 8.50 2.16
C ALA A 126 -19.12 8.68 1.57
N VAL A 127 -19.86 7.60 1.31
CA VAL A 127 -21.18 7.69 0.65
C VAL A 127 -22.20 8.43 1.51
N ASP A 128 -22.17 8.24 2.83
CA ASP A 128 -23.10 8.89 3.75
C ASP A 128 -22.85 10.39 3.85
N LEU A 129 -21.57 10.79 3.91
CA LEU A 129 -21.16 12.19 3.90
C LEU A 129 -21.49 12.87 2.57
N TYR A 130 -21.19 12.23 1.44
CA TYR A 130 -21.57 12.75 0.13
C TYR A 130 -23.08 12.86 -0.04
N ARG A 131 -23.85 11.89 0.46
CA ARG A 131 -25.32 11.94 0.42
C ARG A 131 -25.86 13.14 1.18
N ARG A 132 -25.33 13.41 2.37
CA ARG A 132 -25.70 14.58 3.18
C ARG A 132 -25.33 15.87 2.45
N ALA A 133 -24.08 16.01 2.03
CA ALA A 133 -23.60 17.20 1.32
C ALA A 133 -24.39 17.48 0.03
N ALA A 134 -24.70 16.45 -0.76
CA ALA A 134 -25.46 16.58 -2.00
C ALA A 134 -26.96 16.88 -1.79
N SER A 135 -27.48 16.74 -0.56
CA SER A 135 -28.86 17.06 -0.21
C SER A 135 -29.05 18.48 0.32
N MET A 136 -27.96 19.21 0.59
CA MET A 136 -28.02 20.58 1.09
C MET A 136 -28.48 21.57 0.01
N PRO A 137 -29.10 22.70 0.39
CA PRO A 137 -29.70 23.64 -0.58
C PRO A 137 -28.75 24.19 -1.64
N ASP A 138 -27.49 24.44 -1.26
CA ASP A 138 -26.46 25.02 -2.14
C ASP A 138 -25.69 23.95 -2.96
N ALA A 139 -26.09 22.68 -2.89
CA ALA A 139 -25.43 21.61 -3.61
C ALA A 139 -25.73 21.67 -5.12
N SER A 140 -24.67 21.81 -5.93
CA SER A 140 -24.78 21.76 -7.39
C SER A 140 -24.92 20.32 -7.92
N PRO A 141 -25.78 20.06 -8.93
CA PRO A 141 -25.86 18.77 -9.60
C PRO A 141 -24.54 18.32 -10.26
N VAL A 142 -23.72 19.26 -10.73
CA VAL A 142 -22.38 18.99 -11.28
C VAL A 142 -21.27 19.19 -10.23
N GLY A 143 -21.67 19.50 -8.99
CA GLY A 143 -20.74 19.79 -7.91
C GLY A 143 -20.07 18.53 -7.38
N ARG A 144 -18.90 18.71 -6.76
CA ARG A 144 -18.08 17.63 -6.19
C ARG A 144 -18.84 16.73 -5.21
N ALA A 145 -19.82 17.26 -4.46
CA ALA A 145 -20.65 16.45 -3.55
C ALA A 145 -21.55 15.47 -4.31
N SER A 146 -22.27 15.94 -5.35
CA SER A 146 -23.13 15.11 -6.19
C SER A 146 -22.32 14.08 -7.00
N LEU A 147 -21.16 14.49 -7.54
CA LEU A 147 -20.30 13.58 -8.30
C LEU A 147 -19.61 12.54 -7.40
N GLY A 148 -19.17 12.93 -6.19
CA GLY A 148 -18.67 11.99 -5.19
C GLY A 148 -19.74 10.99 -4.74
N LEU A 149 -20.98 11.43 -4.59
CA LEU A 149 -22.11 10.54 -4.31
C LEU A 149 -22.33 9.54 -5.46
N ALA A 150 -22.30 9.98 -6.71
CA ALA A 150 -22.42 9.07 -7.86
C ALA A 150 -21.25 8.07 -7.92
N ARG A 151 -20.02 8.54 -7.68
CA ARG A 151 -18.81 7.69 -7.67
C ARG A 151 -18.88 6.58 -6.65
N THR A 152 -19.25 6.91 -5.42
CA THR A 152 -19.31 5.94 -4.31
C THR A 152 -20.54 5.03 -4.41
N LEU A 153 -21.68 5.52 -4.92
CA LEU A 153 -22.90 4.71 -5.07
C LEU A 153 -22.83 3.70 -6.21
N MET A 154 -22.01 3.90 -7.25
CA MET A 154 -22.13 3.10 -8.48
C MET A 154 -21.93 1.59 -8.28
N PHE A 155 -21.29 1.18 -7.19
CA PHE A 155 -21.07 -0.23 -6.83
C PHE A 155 -22.24 -0.81 -6.03
N ARG A 156 -22.96 0.00 -5.26
CA ARG A 156 -24.06 -0.45 -4.37
C ARG A 156 -25.45 -0.20 -4.96
N ASP A 157 -25.58 0.83 -5.80
CA ASP A 157 -26.83 1.29 -6.42
C ASP A 157 -26.50 2.02 -7.72
N SER A 158 -26.13 1.26 -8.76
CA SER A 158 -25.71 1.79 -10.05
C SER A 158 -26.80 2.61 -10.73
N ASP A 159 -28.07 2.23 -10.59
CA ASP A 159 -29.20 2.97 -11.17
C ASP A 159 -29.35 4.36 -10.55
N ARG A 160 -29.17 4.48 -9.23
CA ARG A 160 -29.18 5.78 -8.57
C ARG A 160 -27.96 6.62 -8.93
N ALA A 161 -26.79 6.01 -9.06
CA ALA A 161 -25.59 6.70 -9.56
C ALA A 161 -25.83 7.25 -10.98
N LEU A 162 -26.41 6.45 -11.88
CA LEU A 162 -26.77 6.87 -13.23
C LEU A 162 -27.79 8.01 -13.22
N ALA A 163 -28.81 7.96 -12.37
CA ALA A 163 -29.80 9.03 -12.26
C ALA A 163 -29.18 10.36 -11.78
N ILE A 164 -28.15 10.33 -10.93
CA ILE A 164 -27.39 11.51 -10.51
C ILE A 164 -26.58 12.06 -11.69
N LEU A 165 -25.88 11.19 -12.42
CA LEU A 165 -25.04 11.58 -13.57
C LEU A 165 -25.88 12.14 -14.71
N ASP A 166 -27.03 11.54 -15.02
CA ASP A 166 -27.96 12.04 -16.04
C ASP A 166 -28.54 13.40 -15.66
N ARG A 167 -28.81 13.64 -14.36
CA ARG A 167 -29.20 14.97 -13.86
C ARG A 167 -28.07 15.99 -14.03
N ALA A 168 -26.84 15.59 -13.74
CA ALA A 168 -25.67 16.45 -13.91
C ALA A 168 -25.45 16.82 -15.38
N LEU A 169 -25.51 15.84 -16.30
CA LEU A 169 -25.43 16.06 -17.75
C LEU A 169 -26.53 17.01 -18.25
N LYS A 170 -27.76 16.84 -17.76
CA LYS A 170 -28.88 17.71 -18.11
C LYS A 170 -28.72 19.14 -17.58
N ALA A 171 -28.14 19.32 -16.40
CA ALA A 171 -27.95 20.63 -15.77
C ALA A 171 -26.76 21.38 -16.36
N LEU A 172 -25.74 20.67 -16.84
CA LEU A 172 -24.46 21.23 -17.29
C LEU A 172 -24.61 22.36 -18.32
N PRO A 173 -25.47 22.30 -19.36
CA PRO A 173 -25.66 23.40 -20.30
C PRO A 173 -26.25 24.69 -19.69
N SER A 174 -26.92 24.58 -18.54
CA SER A 174 -27.61 25.70 -17.89
C SER A 174 -26.77 26.42 -16.83
N ILE A 175 -25.49 26.08 -16.68
CA ILE A 175 -24.60 26.74 -15.72
C ILE A 175 -24.07 28.03 -16.32
N ASP A 176 -24.47 29.14 -15.70
CA ASP A 176 -24.05 30.50 -16.04
C ASP A 176 -22.56 30.71 -15.72
N GLY A 177 -21.87 31.52 -16.54
CA GLY A 177 -20.47 31.88 -16.34
C GLY A 177 -19.45 30.77 -16.63
N MET A 178 -19.88 29.56 -17.00
CA MET A 178 -18.99 28.47 -17.41
C MET A 178 -18.59 28.63 -18.88
N SER A 179 -17.29 28.64 -19.17
CA SER A 179 -16.77 28.65 -20.55
C SER A 179 -17.08 27.32 -21.26
N ASP A 180 -17.11 27.34 -22.59
CA ASP A 180 -17.36 26.14 -23.39
C ASP A 180 -16.31 25.06 -23.15
N GLU A 181 -15.03 25.43 -23.00
CA GLU A 181 -13.94 24.50 -22.68
C GLU A 181 -14.17 23.78 -21.33
N VAL A 182 -14.52 24.52 -20.28
CA VAL A 182 -14.82 23.92 -18.96
C VAL A 182 -16.07 23.05 -19.03
N ARG A 183 -17.05 23.45 -19.85
CA ARG A 183 -18.28 22.69 -20.06
C ARG A 183 -17.99 21.37 -20.77
N GLU A 184 -17.20 21.38 -21.84
CA GLU A 184 -16.77 20.17 -22.55
C GLU A 184 -15.95 19.25 -21.64
N HIS A 185 -14.99 19.79 -20.88
CA HIS A 185 -14.23 19.01 -19.90
C HIS A 185 -15.13 18.32 -18.87
N ASN A 186 -16.12 19.04 -18.32
CA ASN A 186 -17.10 18.46 -17.40
C ASN A 186 -17.99 17.42 -18.08
N ALA A 187 -18.41 17.64 -19.33
CA ALA A 187 -19.20 16.69 -20.09
C ALA A 187 -18.41 15.37 -20.30
N ALA A 188 -17.14 15.46 -20.71
CA ALA A 188 -16.27 14.29 -20.85
C ALA A 188 -16.15 13.50 -19.54
N ASN A 189 -15.91 14.19 -18.42
CA ASN A 189 -15.83 13.54 -17.10
C ASN A 189 -17.15 12.90 -16.66
N LEU A 190 -18.29 13.52 -16.97
CA LEU A 190 -19.60 12.93 -16.68
C LEU A 190 -19.86 11.68 -17.52
N HIS A 191 -19.46 11.68 -18.80
CA HIS A 191 -19.56 10.50 -19.66
C HIS A 191 -18.61 9.38 -19.22
N LEU A 192 -17.40 9.72 -18.76
CA LEU A 192 -16.46 8.77 -18.12
C LEU A 192 -17.11 8.09 -16.90
N LEU A 193 -17.62 8.88 -15.95
CA LEU A 193 -18.29 8.35 -14.76
C LEU A 193 -19.54 7.54 -15.09
N ARG A 194 -20.28 7.94 -16.13
CA ARG A 194 -21.45 7.21 -16.63
C ARG A 194 -21.05 5.85 -17.22
N GLY A 195 -19.96 5.81 -17.98
CA GLY A 195 -19.36 4.55 -18.46
C GLY A 195 -18.99 3.63 -17.30
N ARG A 196 -18.33 4.16 -16.26
CA ARG A 196 -17.95 3.39 -15.06
C ARG A 196 -19.18 2.85 -14.32
N ALA A 197 -20.22 3.66 -14.16
CA ALA A 197 -21.47 3.23 -13.52
C ALA A 197 -22.21 2.16 -14.35
N LEU A 198 -22.21 2.26 -15.68
CA LEU A 198 -22.78 1.24 -16.56
C LEU A 198 -21.99 -0.06 -16.55
N LEU A 199 -20.65 0.01 -16.46
CA LEU A 199 -19.77 -1.15 -16.29
C LEU A 199 -20.18 -1.96 -15.05
N ASN A 200 -20.31 -1.27 -13.92
CA ASN A 200 -20.67 -1.90 -12.64
C ASN A 200 -22.17 -2.24 -12.55
N ALA A 201 -23.01 -1.75 -13.46
CA ALA A 201 -24.37 -2.24 -13.66
C ALA A 201 -24.46 -3.49 -14.57
N GLY A 202 -23.32 -4.00 -15.08
CA GLY A 202 -23.28 -5.11 -16.03
C GLY A 202 -23.76 -4.74 -17.44
N ARG A 203 -23.83 -3.45 -17.78
CA ARG A 203 -24.31 -2.92 -19.07
C ARG A 203 -23.13 -2.55 -19.97
N MET A 204 -22.29 -3.53 -20.29
CA MET A 204 -20.98 -3.30 -20.95
C MET A 204 -21.10 -2.55 -22.28
N ASP A 205 -22.08 -2.88 -23.12
CA ASP A 205 -22.25 -2.23 -24.43
C ASP A 205 -22.59 -0.74 -24.29
N GLU A 206 -23.52 -0.39 -23.39
CA GLU A 206 -23.88 1.01 -23.13
C GLU A 206 -22.74 1.78 -22.47
N ALA A 207 -21.92 1.10 -21.68
CA ALA A 207 -20.73 1.71 -21.12
C ALA A 207 -19.69 2.03 -22.19
N VAL A 208 -19.49 1.15 -23.18
CA VAL A 208 -18.67 1.44 -24.35
C VAL A 208 -19.18 2.69 -25.07
N ASP A 209 -20.49 2.80 -25.30
CA ASP A 209 -21.07 3.99 -25.94
C ASP A 209 -20.82 5.26 -25.13
N ALA A 210 -20.95 5.20 -23.79
CA ALA A 210 -20.66 6.34 -22.91
C ALA A 210 -19.17 6.75 -22.96
N TYR A 211 -18.25 5.78 -22.96
CA TYR A 211 -16.82 6.07 -23.10
C TYR A 211 -16.46 6.60 -24.50
N GLU A 212 -17.11 6.12 -25.57
CA GLU A 212 -16.92 6.65 -26.92
C GLU A 212 -17.36 8.12 -27.02
N GLU A 213 -18.44 8.49 -26.32
CA GLU A 213 -18.86 9.89 -26.22
C GLU A 213 -17.85 10.74 -25.45
N ALA A 214 -17.28 10.22 -24.35
CA ALA A 214 -16.18 10.89 -23.65
C ALA A 214 -14.95 11.09 -24.56
N ILE A 215 -14.55 10.08 -25.33
CA ILE A 215 -13.46 10.16 -26.31
C ILE A 215 -13.77 11.21 -27.38
N ARG A 216 -15.02 11.28 -27.86
CA ARG A 216 -15.44 12.26 -28.88
C ARG A 216 -15.28 13.69 -28.37
N ILE A 217 -15.58 13.94 -27.10
CA ILE A 217 -15.48 15.26 -26.46
C ILE A 217 -14.03 15.64 -26.19
N VAL A 218 -13.23 14.73 -25.62
CA VAL A 218 -11.79 14.96 -25.39
C VAL A 218 -11.05 15.15 -26.73
N GLY A 219 -11.52 14.47 -27.78
CA GLY A 219 -11.01 14.58 -29.14
C GLY A 219 -9.73 13.78 -29.39
N SER A 220 -9.11 14.02 -30.54
CA SER A 220 -7.77 13.50 -30.84
C SER A 220 -6.74 14.55 -30.44
N SER A 221 -6.00 14.28 -29.37
CA SER A 221 -4.99 15.15 -28.75
C SER A 221 -3.74 15.41 -29.63
N GLY A 222 -3.88 15.74 -30.91
CA GLY A 222 -2.74 16.02 -31.79
C GLY A 222 -1.61 14.98 -31.67
N ARG A 223 -0.37 15.44 -31.41
CA ARG A 223 0.81 14.59 -31.14
C ARG A 223 1.09 14.39 -29.65
N ARG A 224 0.27 14.91 -28.72
CA ARG A 224 0.54 14.92 -27.27
C ARG A 224 -0.67 14.40 -26.51
N ILE A 225 -0.50 13.33 -25.75
CA ILE A 225 -1.55 12.78 -24.89
C ILE A 225 -1.71 13.62 -23.61
N SER A 226 -2.95 13.86 -23.19
CA SER A 226 -3.27 14.45 -21.88
C SER A 226 -3.62 13.36 -20.87
N LEU A 227 -3.57 13.67 -19.57
CA LEU A 227 -3.96 12.70 -18.54
C LEU A 227 -5.42 12.26 -18.72
N GLN A 228 -6.31 13.21 -19.05
CA GLN A 228 -7.72 12.91 -19.32
C GLN A 228 -7.91 11.97 -20.52
N ASP A 229 -7.14 12.17 -21.60
CA ASP A 229 -7.17 11.30 -22.78
C ASP A 229 -6.69 9.89 -22.45
N SER A 230 -5.60 9.77 -21.68
CA SER A 230 -5.09 8.48 -21.20
C SER A 230 -6.10 7.75 -20.31
N VAL A 231 -6.70 8.44 -19.34
CA VAL A 231 -7.73 7.87 -18.43
C VAL A 231 -8.94 7.37 -19.21
N VAL A 232 -9.54 8.23 -20.05
CA VAL A 232 -10.74 7.90 -20.81
C VAL A 232 -10.49 6.71 -21.74
N ARG A 233 -9.36 6.68 -22.45
CA ARG A 233 -9.04 5.57 -23.35
C ARG A 233 -8.68 4.29 -22.62
N GLY A 234 -8.02 4.38 -21.46
CA GLY A 234 -7.72 3.24 -20.61
C GLY A 234 -8.99 2.56 -20.07
N GLU A 235 -9.96 3.34 -19.60
CA GLU A 235 -11.26 2.79 -19.16
C GLU A 235 -12.13 2.31 -20.33
N ALA A 236 -12.10 3.00 -21.47
CA ALA A 236 -12.76 2.54 -22.69
C ALA A 236 -12.17 1.20 -23.18
N SER A 237 -10.86 1.02 -23.04
CA SER A 237 -10.17 -0.23 -23.30
C SER A 237 -10.71 -1.34 -22.40
N LEU A 238 -10.73 -1.11 -21.09
CA LEU A 238 -11.29 -2.04 -20.10
C LEU A 238 -12.72 -2.46 -20.46
N ALA A 239 -13.59 -1.49 -20.77
CA ALA A 239 -14.97 -1.74 -21.18
C ALA A 239 -15.06 -2.63 -22.42
N ASN A 240 -14.22 -2.37 -23.44
CA ASN A 240 -14.18 -3.17 -24.65
C ASN A 240 -13.64 -4.59 -24.39
N LEU A 241 -12.64 -4.75 -23.51
CA LEU A 241 -12.12 -6.07 -23.13
C LEU A 241 -13.18 -6.90 -22.40
N LEU A 242 -13.89 -6.30 -21.44
CA LEU A 242 -14.99 -6.93 -20.72
C LEU A 242 -16.18 -7.27 -21.64
N ALA A 243 -16.44 -6.45 -22.67
CA ALA A 243 -17.45 -6.72 -23.70
C ALA A 243 -17.00 -7.75 -24.76
N GLY A 244 -15.81 -8.37 -24.62
CA GLY A 244 -15.27 -9.34 -25.58
C GLY A 244 -14.73 -8.71 -26.88
N ARG A 245 -14.65 -7.38 -26.97
CA ARG A 245 -14.18 -6.61 -28.13
C ARG A 245 -12.66 -6.43 -28.10
N ARG A 246 -11.90 -7.52 -27.97
CA ARG A 246 -10.45 -7.51 -27.70
C ARG A 246 -9.63 -6.60 -28.62
N SER A 247 -9.86 -6.66 -29.94
CA SER A 247 -9.09 -5.85 -30.89
C SER A 247 -9.25 -4.34 -30.64
N ARG A 248 -10.46 -3.89 -30.30
CA ARG A 248 -10.75 -2.49 -30.00
C ARG A 248 -10.19 -2.10 -28.63
N GLY A 249 -10.29 -2.99 -27.64
CA GLY A 249 -9.67 -2.80 -26.33
C GLY A 249 -8.16 -2.56 -26.45
N LEU A 250 -7.44 -3.45 -27.15
CA LEU A 250 -6.00 -3.31 -27.37
C LEU A 250 -5.63 -2.05 -28.16
N GLU A 251 -6.46 -1.64 -29.13
CA GLU A 251 -6.25 -0.38 -29.85
C GLU A 251 -6.39 0.84 -28.93
N LEU A 252 -7.43 0.87 -28.08
CA LEU A 252 -7.65 1.95 -27.13
C LEU A 252 -6.56 2.01 -26.05
N MET A 253 -6.09 0.86 -25.56
CA MET A 253 -4.98 0.82 -24.60
C MET A 253 -3.70 1.39 -25.20
N GLN A 254 -3.41 1.06 -26.46
CA GLN A 254 -2.26 1.61 -27.16
C GLN A 254 -2.37 3.15 -27.30
N TYR A 255 -3.57 3.67 -27.56
CA TYR A 255 -3.79 5.12 -27.58
C TYR A 255 -3.79 5.78 -26.20
N ALA A 256 -4.05 5.03 -25.13
CA ALA A 256 -3.90 5.51 -23.76
C ALA A 256 -2.42 5.70 -23.38
N GLY A 257 -1.50 5.05 -24.10
CA GLY A 257 -0.04 5.13 -23.95
C GLY A 257 0.52 4.42 -22.72
N SER A 258 -0.32 4.15 -21.72
CA SER A 258 0.05 3.35 -20.55
C SER A 258 0.46 1.95 -21.00
N ALA A 259 1.68 1.57 -20.61
CA ALA A 259 2.28 0.26 -20.86
C ALA A 259 2.70 -0.04 -22.30
N THR A 260 2.81 0.96 -23.16
CA THR A 260 3.47 0.83 -24.48
C THR A 260 4.80 1.57 -24.56
N GLU A 261 5.02 2.54 -23.67
CA GLU A 261 6.27 3.29 -23.56
C GLU A 261 7.19 2.65 -22.51
N GLU A 262 8.52 2.70 -22.74
CA GLU A 262 9.52 2.10 -21.85
C GLU A 262 9.45 2.65 -20.42
N ASP A 263 9.20 3.95 -20.26
CA ASP A 263 9.09 4.66 -18.98
C ASP A 263 7.68 4.58 -18.33
N SER A 264 6.74 3.87 -18.97
CA SER A 264 5.33 3.79 -18.53
C SER A 264 4.99 2.56 -17.70
N VAL A 265 5.95 1.64 -17.51
CA VAL A 265 5.74 0.42 -16.73
C VAL A 265 6.49 0.54 -15.40
N PRO A 266 5.78 0.85 -14.29
CA PRO A 266 6.40 0.83 -12.98
C PRO A 266 7.05 -0.53 -12.69
N PRO A 267 8.12 -0.57 -11.89
CA PRO A 267 8.56 -1.82 -11.31
C PRO A 267 7.42 -2.48 -10.52
N LEU A 268 7.51 -3.79 -10.29
CA LEU A 268 6.62 -4.41 -9.31
C LEU A 268 6.87 -3.76 -7.93
N PRO A 269 5.80 -3.56 -7.13
CA PRO A 269 5.96 -3.12 -5.76
C PRO A 269 6.71 -4.18 -4.93
N PHE A 270 7.20 -3.75 -3.77
CA PHE A 270 7.84 -4.64 -2.81
C PHE A 270 6.87 -5.68 -2.25
N ASP A 271 5.67 -5.23 -1.93
CA ASP A 271 4.54 -6.06 -1.55
C ASP A 271 3.28 -5.46 -2.18
N VAL A 272 2.46 -6.30 -2.81
CA VAL A 272 1.11 -5.90 -3.20
C VAL A 272 0.20 -6.30 -2.05
N ALA A 273 -0.29 -5.32 -1.31
CA ALA A 273 -1.19 -5.56 -0.18
C ALA A 273 -2.56 -5.99 -0.72
N LEU A 274 -2.73 -7.30 -0.89
CA LEU A 274 -3.95 -7.92 -1.38
C LEU A 274 -4.74 -8.50 -0.20
N PRO A 275 -6.08 -8.41 -0.21
CA PRO A 275 -6.87 -9.02 0.84
C PRO A 275 -6.85 -10.55 0.75
N ASP A 276 -7.07 -11.20 1.88
CA ASP A 276 -7.29 -12.63 1.92
C ASP A 276 -8.59 -13.03 1.22
N CYS A 277 -8.59 -14.20 0.61
CA CYS A 277 -9.79 -14.86 0.14
C CYS A 277 -10.61 -15.43 1.32
N ALA A 278 -11.84 -15.87 1.02
CA ALA A 278 -12.67 -16.61 1.95
C ALA A 278 -11.94 -17.86 2.52
N PRO A 279 -12.17 -18.21 3.80
CA PRO A 279 -13.21 -17.68 4.69
C PRO A 279 -12.80 -16.46 5.53
N VAL A 280 -11.54 -15.97 5.42
CA VAL A 280 -11.07 -14.81 6.19
C VAL A 280 -11.90 -13.57 5.85
N THR A 281 -12.16 -13.39 4.56
CA THR A 281 -13.07 -12.37 4.04
C THR A 281 -14.26 -13.02 3.32
N ASN A 282 -15.18 -12.21 2.80
CA ASN A 282 -16.25 -12.69 1.91
C ASN A 282 -15.80 -12.74 0.43
N ILE A 283 -14.51 -12.58 0.12
CA ILE A 283 -13.99 -12.49 -1.26
C ILE A 283 -13.70 -13.89 -1.81
N ARG A 284 -14.20 -14.20 -3.00
CA ARG A 284 -13.97 -15.45 -3.71
C ARG A 284 -12.68 -15.35 -4.52
N PRO A 285 -11.96 -16.45 -4.75
CA PRO A 285 -10.72 -16.44 -5.56
C PRO A 285 -10.86 -15.82 -6.96
N ASP A 286 -12.03 -15.98 -7.59
CA ASP A 286 -12.30 -15.44 -8.93
C ASP A 286 -12.80 -13.98 -8.91
N ASP A 287 -13.12 -13.44 -7.73
CA ASP A 287 -13.50 -12.04 -7.64
C ASP A 287 -12.32 -11.16 -7.98
N MET A 288 -12.60 -10.21 -8.85
CA MET A 288 -11.65 -9.28 -9.40
C MET A 288 -12.14 -7.85 -9.23
N MET A 289 -11.18 -6.96 -9.00
CA MET A 289 -11.34 -5.52 -9.14
C MET A 289 -10.33 -4.93 -10.11
N VAL A 290 -10.77 -3.89 -10.81
CA VAL A 290 -9.84 -2.95 -11.46
C VAL A 290 -9.83 -1.68 -10.64
N VAL A 291 -8.64 -1.29 -10.19
CA VAL A 291 -8.43 -0.13 -9.33
C VAL A 291 -7.45 0.83 -10.02
N GLU A 292 -7.72 2.11 -9.88
CA GLU A 292 -6.82 3.19 -10.28
C GLU A 292 -6.27 3.88 -9.03
N PHE A 293 -4.99 4.24 -9.07
CA PHE A 293 -4.37 5.08 -8.05
C PHE A 293 -3.17 5.84 -8.61
N ALA A 294 -2.74 6.86 -7.87
CA ALA A 294 -1.47 7.51 -8.08
C ALA A 294 -0.37 6.81 -7.26
N ILE A 295 0.87 6.82 -7.77
CA ILE A 295 2.06 6.38 -7.03
C ILE A 295 2.85 7.63 -6.62
N GLY A 296 2.94 7.86 -5.30
CA GLY A 296 3.71 8.95 -4.70
C GLY A 296 5.19 8.87 -5.02
N GLU A 297 5.93 9.98 -4.83
CA GLU A 297 7.41 9.97 -5.00
C GLU A 297 8.10 9.10 -3.95
N ASP A 298 7.45 8.95 -2.79
CA ASP A 298 7.83 8.02 -1.75
C ASP A 298 7.37 6.58 -2.08
N GLY A 299 6.80 6.30 -3.25
CA GLY A 299 6.33 4.97 -3.63
C GLY A 299 5.02 4.53 -2.95
N SER A 300 4.32 5.39 -2.21
CA SER A 300 3.03 5.08 -1.60
C SER A 300 1.86 5.15 -2.59
N VAL A 301 0.78 4.42 -2.30
CA VAL A 301 -0.49 4.57 -3.00
C VAL A 301 -1.19 5.84 -2.53
N ALA A 302 -1.62 6.67 -3.49
CA ALA A 302 -2.43 7.87 -3.24
C ALA A 302 -3.64 7.92 -4.17
N ALA A 303 -4.70 8.62 -3.75
CA ALA A 303 -5.90 8.84 -4.56
C ALA A 303 -6.50 7.55 -5.15
N ILE A 304 -6.61 6.50 -4.33
CA ILE A 304 -7.15 5.21 -4.76
C ILE A 304 -8.62 5.32 -5.16
N SER A 305 -9.00 4.69 -6.27
CA SER A 305 -10.34 4.73 -6.81
C SER A 305 -10.71 3.41 -7.50
N PRO A 306 -11.83 2.77 -7.14
CA PRO A 306 -12.31 1.59 -7.85
C PRO A 306 -12.87 1.99 -9.23
N ILE A 307 -12.52 1.21 -10.26
CA ILE A 307 -13.05 1.35 -11.63
C ILE A 307 -14.13 0.31 -11.88
N TYR A 308 -13.81 -0.96 -11.62
CA TYR A 308 -14.68 -2.09 -11.91
C TYR A 308 -14.62 -3.11 -10.78
N SER A 309 -15.76 -3.72 -10.49
CA SER A 309 -15.91 -4.85 -9.58
C SER A 309 -16.68 -5.97 -10.25
N SER A 310 -16.18 -7.20 -10.11
CA SER A 310 -16.89 -8.41 -10.52
C SER A 310 -18.12 -8.71 -9.66
N ARG A 311 -18.15 -8.24 -8.40
CA ARG A 311 -19.30 -8.31 -7.49
C ARG A 311 -19.57 -6.93 -6.86
N PRO A 312 -20.16 -6.00 -7.64
CA PRO A 312 -20.44 -4.64 -7.19
C PRO A 312 -21.16 -4.59 -5.83
N GLY A 313 -20.57 -3.86 -4.88
CA GLY A 313 -21.15 -3.50 -3.59
C GLY A 313 -20.76 -4.41 -2.43
N GLU A 314 -20.09 -5.53 -2.71
CA GLU A 314 -19.76 -6.55 -1.72
C GLU A 314 -18.27 -6.59 -1.32
N ILE A 315 -17.37 -6.15 -2.20
CA ILE A 315 -15.93 -6.44 -2.09
C ILE A 315 -15.02 -5.21 -2.16
N GLU A 316 -15.54 -4.05 -2.58
CA GLU A 316 -14.71 -2.91 -2.95
C GLU A 316 -13.92 -2.34 -1.79
N GLU A 317 -14.60 -2.10 -0.68
CA GLU A 317 -14.01 -1.48 0.50
C GLU A 317 -12.83 -2.31 1.02
N VAL A 318 -12.99 -3.63 1.11
CA VAL A 318 -11.94 -4.56 1.58
C VAL A 318 -10.70 -4.50 0.69
N PHE A 319 -10.88 -4.56 -0.64
CA PHE A 319 -9.75 -4.43 -1.58
C PHE A 319 -9.07 -3.07 -1.46
N LEU A 320 -9.83 -1.97 -1.39
CA LEU A 320 -9.26 -0.64 -1.36
C LEU A 320 -8.48 -0.40 -0.05
N THR A 321 -9.01 -0.83 1.10
CA THR A 321 -8.33 -0.70 2.39
C THR A 321 -7.08 -1.55 2.50
N SER A 322 -7.00 -2.68 1.78
CA SER A 322 -5.74 -3.43 1.67
C SER A 322 -4.76 -2.73 0.72
N LEU A 323 -5.21 -2.34 -0.47
CA LEU A 323 -4.31 -1.83 -1.51
C LEU A 323 -3.63 -0.51 -1.15
N VAL A 324 -4.20 0.33 -0.28
CA VAL A 324 -3.53 1.56 0.20
C VAL A 324 -2.20 1.28 0.91
N GLU A 325 -1.99 0.06 1.42
CA GLU A 325 -0.74 -0.37 2.06
C GLU A 325 0.32 -0.85 1.05
N THR A 326 -0.01 -0.90 -0.25
CA THR A 326 0.94 -1.28 -1.32
C THR A 326 2.07 -0.26 -1.41
N LEU A 327 3.30 -0.73 -1.54
CA LEU A 327 4.47 0.14 -1.62
C LEU A 327 5.46 -0.26 -2.70
N TRP A 328 5.95 0.75 -3.43
CA TRP A 328 7.07 0.63 -4.33
C TRP A 328 8.38 1.17 -3.72
N ASP A 329 9.49 0.73 -4.31
CA ASP A 329 10.81 1.31 -4.09
C ASP A 329 10.83 2.80 -4.49
N PRO A 330 11.03 3.74 -3.56
CA PRO A 330 11.09 5.17 -3.89
C PRO A 330 12.21 5.48 -4.90
N ALA A 331 13.36 4.80 -4.80
CA ALA A 331 14.49 5.03 -5.69
C ALA A 331 14.13 4.65 -7.13
N ARG A 332 13.45 3.52 -7.32
CA ARG A 332 13.03 3.06 -8.66
C ARG A 332 11.81 3.82 -9.19
N ILE A 333 10.91 4.24 -8.32
CA ILE A 333 9.74 5.04 -8.70
C ILE A 333 10.14 6.44 -9.15
N SER A 334 11.22 6.99 -8.60
CA SER A 334 11.76 8.28 -9.06
C SER A 334 12.19 8.27 -10.53
N GLU A 335 12.47 7.09 -11.10
CA GLU A 335 12.81 6.90 -12.52
C GLU A 335 11.57 6.85 -13.42
N VAL A 336 10.37 6.63 -12.86
CA VAL A 336 9.11 6.55 -13.61
C VAL A 336 8.55 7.96 -13.79
N ASN A 337 8.21 8.30 -15.04
CA ASN A 337 7.65 9.59 -15.40
C ASN A 337 6.41 9.90 -14.53
N PRO A 338 6.35 11.08 -13.85
CA PRO A 338 5.21 11.46 -13.02
C PRO A 338 3.86 11.38 -13.73
N PHE A 339 3.84 11.59 -15.06
CA PHE A 339 2.65 11.45 -15.88
C PHE A 339 2.04 10.03 -15.79
N TRP A 340 2.87 8.99 -15.87
CA TRP A 340 2.43 7.59 -15.79
C TRP A 340 2.11 7.17 -14.36
N ARG A 341 2.74 7.79 -13.36
CA ARG A 341 2.44 7.56 -11.95
C ARG A 341 1.11 8.15 -11.50
N ALA A 342 0.57 9.14 -12.22
CA ALA A 342 -0.66 9.83 -11.82
C ALA A 342 -1.94 8.99 -11.99
N SER A 343 -1.87 7.89 -12.75
CA SER A 343 -3.04 7.08 -13.11
C SER A 343 -2.64 5.64 -13.42
N HIS A 344 -2.10 4.96 -12.40
CA HIS A 344 -1.74 3.55 -12.47
C HIS A 344 -3.00 2.69 -12.31
N LYS A 345 -3.26 1.78 -13.25
CA LYS A 345 -4.46 0.93 -13.26
C LYS A 345 -4.09 -0.53 -13.18
N VAL A 346 -4.60 -1.23 -12.18
CA VAL A 346 -4.26 -2.62 -11.93
C VAL A 346 -5.52 -3.46 -11.81
N GLU A 347 -5.44 -4.67 -12.31
CA GLU A 347 -6.37 -5.75 -11.98
C GLU A 347 -5.83 -6.47 -10.75
N VAL A 348 -6.70 -6.72 -9.76
CA VAL A 348 -6.34 -7.42 -8.53
C VAL A 348 -7.37 -8.48 -8.17
N ARG A 349 -6.91 -9.53 -7.50
CA ARG A 349 -7.74 -10.57 -6.85
C ARG A 349 -7.20 -10.84 -5.45
N CYS A 350 -7.99 -11.52 -4.63
CA CYS A 350 -7.54 -11.92 -3.30
C CYS A 350 -6.42 -12.98 -3.38
N VAL A 351 -5.57 -12.99 -2.37
CA VAL A 351 -4.57 -14.04 -2.14
C VAL A 351 -5.12 -15.03 -1.11
N THR A 352 -4.72 -16.29 -1.20
CA THR A 352 -5.06 -17.28 -0.17
C THR A 352 -3.82 -17.38 0.67
N GLU A 353 -3.45 -16.32 1.40
CA GLU A 353 -2.19 -16.37 2.14
C GLU A 353 -2.35 -17.40 3.28
N ALA A 354 -1.48 -18.40 3.29
CA ALA A 354 -1.32 -19.24 4.46
C ALA A 354 -0.17 -18.61 5.23
N GLU A 355 -0.47 -18.02 6.40
CA GLU A 355 0.55 -17.49 7.29
C GLU A 355 1.58 -18.60 7.58
N LYS A 356 2.75 -18.49 6.96
CA LYS A 356 3.80 -19.49 7.11
C LYS A 356 4.47 -19.30 8.45
N LEU A 357 4.63 -20.40 9.17
CA LEU A 357 5.37 -20.39 10.42
C LEU A 357 6.85 -20.31 10.10
N SER A 358 7.52 -19.25 10.58
CA SER A 358 8.96 -19.18 10.46
C SER A 358 9.60 -20.06 11.54
N PRO A 359 10.51 -20.99 11.19
CA PRO A 359 11.26 -21.72 12.21
C PRO A 359 12.12 -20.81 13.10
N LEU A 360 12.38 -19.56 12.70
CA LEU A 360 13.08 -18.59 13.53
C LEU A 360 12.22 -18.00 14.66
N ASP A 361 10.87 -18.05 14.56
CA ASP A 361 9.96 -17.49 15.57
C ASP A 361 10.09 -18.19 16.93
N TYR A 362 10.57 -19.43 16.93
CA TYR A 362 10.93 -20.16 18.14
C TYR A 362 11.96 -19.43 19.01
N PHE A 363 12.85 -18.64 18.38
CA PHE A 363 13.88 -17.89 19.08
C PHE A 363 13.42 -16.51 19.55
N ALA A 364 12.23 -16.04 19.13
CA ALA A 364 11.75 -14.71 19.45
C ALA A 364 11.75 -14.39 20.96
N PRO A 365 11.30 -15.28 21.87
CA PRO A 365 11.33 -14.98 23.31
C PRO A 365 12.76 -14.73 23.83
N ALA A 366 13.72 -15.57 23.44
CA ALA A 366 15.11 -15.42 23.85
C ALA A 366 15.77 -14.18 23.23
N VAL A 367 15.41 -13.84 21.99
CA VAL A 367 15.89 -12.61 21.33
C VAL A 367 15.29 -11.36 21.98
N ALA A 368 14.01 -11.38 22.37
CA ALA A 368 13.35 -10.27 23.04
C ALA A 368 14.01 -9.95 24.41
N GLU A 369 14.44 -10.96 25.16
CA GLU A 369 15.19 -10.76 26.42
C GLU A 369 16.54 -10.04 26.22
N LEU A 370 17.11 -10.12 25.02
CA LEU A 370 18.39 -9.50 24.65
C LEU A 370 18.22 -8.09 24.05
N LEU A 371 16.99 -7.66 23.76
CA LEU A 371 16.68 -6.40 23.08
C LEU A 371 15.94 -5.42 24.01
N PRO A 372 16.66 -4.55 24.74
CA PRO A 372 16.03 -3.67 25.73
C PRO A 372 15.02 -2.72 25.09
N GLY A 373 13.78 -2.74 25.60
CA GLY A 373 12.70 -1.86 25.17
C GLY A 373 12.05 -2.21 23.83
N ALA A 374 12.57 -3.21 23.10
CA ALA A 374 11.94 -3.71 21.89
C ALA A 374 10.82 -4.70 22.21
N VAL A 375 9.80 -4.73 21.37
CA VAL A 375 8.75 -5.74 21.39
C VAL A 375 8.80 -6.46 20.05
N LEU A 376 9.08 -7.77 20.09
CA LEU A 376 8.91 -8.61 18.92
C LEU A 376 7.42 -8.94 18.79
N SER A 377 6.79 -8.34 17.78
CA SER A 377 5.40 -8.62 17.45
C SER A 377 5.28 -9.97 16.76
N ALA A 378 4.20 -10.71 17.06
CA ALA A 378 3.79 -11.88 16.28
C ALA A 378 3.19 -11.46 14.93
N GLU A 379 2.50 -10.32 14.89
CA GLU A 379 2.00 -9.71 13.66
C GLU A 379 3.09 -8.83 13.06
N GLU A 380 3.42 -9.06 11.79
CA GLU A 380 4.45 -8.29 11.09
C GLU A 380 4.07 -6.79 11.04
N PRO A 381 4.98 -5.87 11.40
CA PRO A 381 4.77 -4.44 11.22
C PRO A 381 4.46 -4.10 9.76
N THR A 382 3.47 -3.22 9.56
CA THR A 382 3.18 -2.67 8.24
C THR A 382 4.36 -1.84 7.74
N ILE A 383 4.36 -1.56 6.44
CA ILE A 383 5.33 -0.64 5.85
C ILE A 383 5.18 0.78 6.43
N VAL A 384 3.95 1.19 6.75
CA VAL A 384 3.65 2.48 7.41
C VAL A 384 4.32 2.53 8.79
N ASP A 385 4.19 1.47 9.58
CA ASP A 385 4.85 1.35 10.88
C ASP A 385 6.38 1.48 10.77
N ALA A 386 6.96 0.83 9.77
CA ALA A 386 8.39 0.85 9.55
C ALA A 386 8.90 2.24 9.14
N ARG A 387 8.14 2.98 8.32
CA ARG A 387 8.47 4.36 7.96
C ARG A 387 8.38 5.30 9.16
N ALA A 388 7.33 5.16 9.97
CA ALA A 388 7.22 5.92 11.22
C ALA A 388 8.43 5.66 12.12
N ALA A 389 8.86 4.39 12.24
CA ALA A 389 10.06 4.02 12.98
C ALA A 389 11.34 4.62 12.38
N LEU A 390 11.51 4.61 11.06
CA LEU A 390 12.64 5.27 10.37
C LEU A 390 12.66 6.79 10.62
N SER A 391 11.50 7.45 10.60
CA SER A 391 11.40 8.88 10.93
C SER A 391 11.83 9.15 12.37
N SER A 392 11.35 8.35 13.32
CA SER A 392 11.76 8.47 14.72
C SER A 392 13.26 8.21 14.93
N LEU A 393 13.85 7.27 14.19
CA LEU A 393 15.31 7.04 14.20
C LEU A 393 16.09 8.25 13.70
N ASN A 394 15.64 8.84 12.59
CA ASN A 394 16.28 10.02 12.02
C ASN A 394 16.22 11.22 12.99
N GLU A 395 15.10 11.41 13.69
CA GLU A 395 14.97 12.44 14.74
C GLU A 395 15.87 12.17 15.95
N LEU A 396 16.04 10.90 16.33
CA LEU A 396 16.82 10.50 17.50
C LEU A 396 18.34 10.63 17.30
N ALA A 397 18.85 10.16 16.16
CA ALA A 397 20.29 9.97 15.93
C ALA A 397 20.85 10.72 14.71
N GLY A 398 20.01 11.16 13.77
CA GLY A 398 20.42 11.82 12.52
C GLY A 398 21.18 10.94 11.52
N SER A 399 21.84 9.87 11.98
CA SER A 399 22.54 8.85 11.18
C SER A 399 22.40 7.47 11.83
N LEU A 400 22.48 6.41 11.02
CA LEU A 400 22.47 5.02 11.50
C LEU A 400 23.74 4.64 12.28
N ASP A 401 24.86 5.33 12.05
CA ASP A 401 26.13 5.07 12.74
C ASP A 401 26.13 5.51 14.22
N ASP A 402 25.23 6.43 14.59
CA ASP A 402 25.20 7.09 15.90
C ASP A 402 24.03 6.63 16.78
N VAL A 403 23.40 5.50 16.43
CA VAL A 403 22.20 5.02 17.13
C VAL A 403 22.55 4.48 18.52
N SER A 404 22.00 5.13 19.55
CA SER A 404 22.10 4.68 20.95
C SER A 404 21.09 3.56 21.27
N ASP A 405 21.15 3.00 22.48
CA ASP A 405 20.21 1.96 22.94
C ASP A 405 18.73 2.41 22.87
N ALA A 406 18.45 3.72 22.93
CA ALA A 406 17.10 4.25 22.78
C ALA A 406 16.51 4.04 21.37
N GLY A 407 17.36 3.76 20.37
CA GLY A 407 16.96 3.46 19.00
C GLY A 407 16.57 2.01 18.74
N ILE A 408 16.91 1.09 19.65
CA ILE A 408 16.69 -0.36 19.50
C ILE A 408 15.22 -0.71 19.14
N PRO A 409 14.19 -0.15 19.81
CA PRO A 409 12.79 -0.48 19.47
C PRO A 409 12.42 -0.15 18.03
N TYR A 410 12.96 0.96 17.50
CA TYR A 410 12.67 1.40 16.13
C TYR A 410 13.45 0.58 15.09
N LEU A 411 14.73 0.28 15.35
CA LEU A 411 15.52 -0.61 14.47
C LEU A 411 14.85 -1.99 14.36
N VAL A 412 14.40 -2.54 15.48
CA VAL A 412 13.68 -3.83 15.52
C VAL A 412 12.35 -3.75 14.75
N ARG A 413 11.57 -2.68 14.91
CA ARG A 413 10.32 -2.49 14.16
C ARG A 413 10.57 -2.48 12.65
N VAL A 414 11.65 -1.83 12.18
CA VAL A 414 12.03 -1.83 10.76
C VAL A 414 12.47 -3.22 10.31
N LEU A 415 13.30 -3.93 11.09
CA LEU A 415 13.78 -5.27 10.74
C LEU A 415 12.67 -6.32 10.67
N GLN A 416 11.63 -6.21 11.49
CA GLN A 416 10.45 -7.08 11.44
C GLN A 416 9.50 -6.76 10.29
N SER A 417 9.57 -5.57 9.68
CA SER A 417 8.67 -5.17 8.59
C SER A 417 9.02 -5.78 7.23
N LYS A 418 8.15 -5.67 6.23
CA LYS A 418 8.44 -6.12 4.84
C LYS A 418 9.30 -5.17 4.01
N ILE A 419 9.96 -4.16 4.59
CA ILE A 419 10.86 -3.27 3.82
C ILE A 419 12.04 -4.10 3.26
N PRO A 420 12.27 -4.14 1.94
CA PRO A 420 13.23 -5.07 1.35
C PRO A 420 14.66 -4.51 1.23
N THR A 421 14.84 -3.19 1.33
CA THR A 421 16.15 -2.55 1.18
C THR A 421 16.60 -1.89 2.49
N GLY A 422 17.91 -1.83 2.70
CA GLY A 422 18.50 -1.21 3.90
C GLY A 422 18.39 -2.04 5.18
N LYS A 423 17.74 -3.22 5.18
CA LYS A 423 17.71 -4.12 6.35
C LYS A 423 19.12 -4.57 6.80
N ASP A 424 20.10 -4.54 5.90
CA ASP A 424 21.50 -4.80 6.23
C ASP A 424 22.08 -3.68 7.09
N ASP A 425 22.01 -2.44 6.61
CA ASP A 425 22.47 -1.27 7.35
C ASP A 425 21.75 -1.13 8.70
N ILE A 426 20.45 -1.43 8.74
CA ILE A 426 19.65 -1.42 9.97
C ILE A 426 20.08 -2.54 10.93
N LEU A 427 20.38 -3.75 10.42
CA LEU A 427 20.90 -4.84 11.25
C LEU A 427 22.30 -4.50 11.77
N GLU A 428 23.16 -3.92 10.94
CA GLU A 428 24.49 -3.47 11.36
C GLU A 428 24.41 -2.39 12.44
N ALA A 429 23.52 -1.39 12.26
CA ALA A 429 23.24 -0.38 13.28
C ALA A 429 22.74 -1.02 14.59
N LEU A 430 21.83 -1.99 14.52
CA LEU A 430 21.35 -2.74 15.70
C LEU A 430 22.51 -3.46 16.39
N MET A 431 23.34 -4.17 15.63
CA MET A 431 24.48 -4.92 16.15
C MET A 431 25.58 -4.01 16.72
N ALA A 432 25.65 -2.75 16.30
CA ALA A 432 26.60 -1.74 16.79
C ALA A 432 26.14 -1.04 18.09
N THR A 433 24.88 -1.19 18.50
CA THR A 433 24.38 -0.56 19.73
C THR A 433 25.16 -1.02 20.98
N PRO A 434 25.38 -0.12 21.97
CA PRO A 434 26.09 -0.47 23.21
C PRO A 434 25.51 -1.69 23.94
N ALA A 435 24.18 -1.81 24.01
CA ALA A 435 23.53 -2.96 24.65
C ALA A 435 23.87 -4.28 23.96
N ILE A 436 23.88 -4.32 22.62
CA ILE A 436 24.15 -5.54 21.85
C ILE A 436 25.63 -5.89 21.84
N THR A 437 26.52 -4.89 21.69
CA THR A 437 27.97 -5.12 21.72
C THR A 437 28.48 -5.61 23.09
N ALA A 438 27.77 -5.29 24.17
CA ALA A 438 28.06 -5.77 25.52
C ALA A 438 27.62 -7.22 25.78
N LEU A 439 26.79 -7.81 24.92
CA LEU A 439 26.36 -9.21 25.07
C LEU A 439 27.54 -10.16 24.90
N GLU A 440 27.47 -11.31 25.60
CA GLU A 440 28.37 -12.42 25.30
C GLU A 440 28.20 -12.87 23.83
N PRO A 441 29.25 -13.40 23.18
CA PRO A 441 29.19 -13.73 21.76
C PRO A 441 28.00 -14.62 21.33
N PRO A 442 27.53 -15.60 22.12
CA PRO A 442 26.31 -16.35 21.79
C PRO A 442 25.05 -15.47 21.69
N GLY A 443 24.90 -14.46 22.57
CA GLY A 443 23.78 -13.53 22.52
C GLY A 443 23.81 -12.66 21.26
N GLN A 444 24.99 -12.15 20.91
CA GLN A 444 25.17 -11.42 19.65
C GLN A 444 24.86 -12.30 18.43
N ALA A 445 25.29 -13.56 18.45
CA ALA A 445 25.04 -14.51 17.38
C ALA A 445 23.54 -14.80 17.21
N LEU A 446 22.82 -14.97 18.32
CA LEU A 446 21.37 -15.22 18.31
C LEU A 446 20.59 -14.02 17.75
N VAL A 447 20.85 -12.80 18.25
CA VAL A 447 20.20 -11.57 17.75
C VAL A 447 20.44 -11.39 16.26
N TRP A 448 21.70 -11.54 15.82
CA TRP A 448 22.03 -11.44 14.40
C TRP A 448 21.30 -12.51 13.57
N SER A 449 21.28 -13.76 14.03
CA SER A 449 20.63 -14.86 13.29
C SER A 449 19.12 -14.69 13.14
N TYR A 450 18.47 -14.01 14.07
CA TYR A 450 17.01 -13.80 14.01
C TYR A 450 16.61 -12.84 12.89
N PHE A 451 17.43 -11.81 12.61
CA PHE A 451 17.14 -10.80 11.58
C PHE A 451 17.97 -10.99 10.29
N ALA A 452 18.92 -11.93 10.30
CA ALA A 452 19.75 -12.22 9.15
C ALA A 452 18.98 -12.96 8.04
N SER A 453 19.29 -12.61 6.80
CA SER A 453 18.85 -13.32 5.60
C SER A 453 19.96 -14.30 5.20
N PRO A 454 19.64 -15.58 4.94
CA PRO A 454 20.64 -16.56 4.53
C PRO A 454 21.16 -16.34 3.09
N TYR A 455 20.46 -15.52 2.31
CA TYR A 455 20.68 -15.35 0.86
C TYR A 455 21.59 -14.17 0.48
N ASP A 456 22.08 -13.40 1.45
CA ASP A 456 22.94 -12.25 1.19
C ASP A 456 24.45 -12.57 1.30
N GLU A 457 25.22 -12.18 0.29
CA GLU A 457 26.62 -12.62 0.11
C GLU A 457 27.60 -12.03 1.15
N PRO A 458 27.52 -10.74 1.56
CA PRO A 458 28.24 -10.21 2.71
C PRO A 458 27.97 -10.98 4.02
N ARG A 459 26.72 -11.42 4.24
CA ARG A 459 26.31 -12.15 5.46
C ARG A 459 26.90 -13.57 5.55
N SER A 460 27.33 -14.18 4.44
CA SER A 460 27.94 -15.53 4.40
C SER A 460 29.20 -15.67 5.26
N ARG A 461 30.10 -14.69 5.18
CA ARG A 461 31.35 -14.71 5.94
C ARG A 461 31.08 -14.50 7.42
N GLU A 462 30.15 -13.59 7.70
CA GLU A 462 29.72 -13.27 9.04
C GLU A 462 29.00 -14.44 9.71
N LEU A 463 28.13 -15.13 8.99
CA LEU A 463 27.46 -16.37 9.41
C LEU A 463 28.48 -17.41 9.88
N ASN A 464 29.49 -17.69 9.05
CA ASN A 464 30.51 -18.68 9.39
C ASN A 464 31.34 -18.26 10.60
N ARG A 465 31.69 -16.97 10.72
CA ARG A 465 32.42 -16.42 11.88
C ARG A 465 31.60 -16.55 13.17
N ARG A 466 30.32 -16.21 13.12
CA ARG A 466 29.39 -16.32 14.27
C ARG A 466 29.16 -17.78 14.67
N LEU A 467 29.02 -18.68 13.69
CA LEU A 467 28.92 -20.12 13.95
C LEU A 467 30.14 -20.66 14.67
N GLN A 468 31.35 -20.36 14.19
CA GLN A 468 32.59 -20.74 14.88
C GLN A 468 32.65 -20.24 16.33
N THR A 469 32.14 -19.02 16.56
CA THR A 469 32.10 -18.42 17.89
C THR A 469 31.04 -19.08 18.80
N ALA A 470 29.90 -19.46 18.25
CA ALA A 470 28.83 -20.16 18.98
C ALA A 470 29.20 -21.62 19.30
N MET A 471 30.05 -22.27 18.50
CA MET A 471 30.56 -23.63 18.74
C MET A 471 31.37 -23.78 20.02
N SER A 472 31.94 -22.71 20.56
CA SER A 472 32.74 -22.78 21.78
C SER A 472 31.93 -22.68 23.08
N SER A 473 30.60 -22.53 23.02
CA SER A 473 29.76 -22.28 24.20
C SER A 473 28.79 -23.43 24.49
N GLU A 474 28.88 -24.06 25.67
CA GLU A 474 27.95 -25.13 26.09
C GLU A 474 26.70 -24.61 26.81
N THR A 475 26.51 -23.29 26.86
CA THR A 475 25.34 -22.67 27.52
C THR A 475 24.05 -22.92 26.73
N GLU A 476 22.91 -22.75 27.40
CA GLU A 476 21.61 -22.80 26.72
C GLU A 476 21.50 -21.77 25.60
N LEU A 477 21.95 -20.54 25.86
CA LEU A 477 22.04 -19.48 24.85
C LEU A 477 22.98 -19.87 23.69
N GLY A 478 24.08 -20.56 23.99
CA GLY A 478 24.98 -21.15 22.98
C GLY A 478 24.27 -22.14 22.05
N ARG A 479 23.48 -23.07 22.62
CA ARG A 479 22.68 -24.04 21.84
C ARG A 479 21.62 -23.35 20.98
N LEU A 480 20.90 -22.35 21.52
CA LEU A 480 19.91 -21.58 20.75
C LEU A 480 20.56 -20.85 19.57
N ALA A 481 21.68 -20.16 19.81
CA ALA A 481 22.43 -19.47 18.77
C ALA A 481 22.91 -20.42 17.67
N ARG A 482 23.49 -21.57 18.02
CA ARG A 482 23.91 -22.57 17.02
C ARG A 482 22.74 -23.13 16.22
N SER A 483 21.63 -23.43 16.88
CA SER A 483 20.42 -23.96 16.21
C SER A 483 19.90 -22.98 15.16
N ALA A 484 19.80 -21.69 15.50
CA ALA A 484 19.38 -20.64 14.56
C ALA A 484 20.39 -20.48 13.39
N LEU A 485 21.69 -20.54 13.68
CA LEU A 485 22.74 -20.44 12.66
C LEU A 485 22.77 -21.66 11.72
N TYR A 486 22.56 -22.88 12.24
CA TYR A 486 22.45 -24.09 11.41
C TYR A 486 21.23 -24.03 10.50
N LEU A 487 20.10 -23.53 10.99
CA LEU A 487 18.91 -23.33 10.20
C LEU A 487 19.16 -22.37 9.02
N LEU A 488 19.79 -21.21 9.26
CA LEU A 488 20.19 -20.29 8.19
C LEU A 488 21.16 -20.93 7.20
N LYS A 489 22.17 -21.64 7.70
CA LYS A 489 23.20 -22.27 6.86
C LYS A 489 22.65 -23.40 5.99
N ALA A 490 21.76 -24.23 6.54
CA ALA A 490 21.13 -25.33 5.79
C ALA A 490 20.26 -24.78 4.66
N ARG A 491 19.43 -23.75 4.94
CA ARG A 491 18.59 -23.09 3.93
C ARG A 491 19.41 -22.45 2.81
N ARG A 492 20.58 -21.91 3.14
CA ARG A 492 21.53 -21.42 2.13
C ARG A 492 22.03 -22.54 1.23
N PHE A 493 22.47 -23.66 1.82
CA PHE A 493 22.92 -24.80 1.01
C PHE A 493 21.84 -25.35 0.10
N GLU A 494 20.58 -25.39 0.54
CA GLU A 494 19.47 -25.73 -0.36
C GLU A 494 19.38 -24.75 -1.54
N HIS A 495 19.51 -23.44 -1.30
CA HIS A 495 19.49 -22.44 -2.37
C HIS A 495 20.70 -22.51 -3.32
N GLU A 496 21.82 -23.04 -2.85
CA GLU A 496 23.03 -23.30 -3.65
C GLU A 496 22.98 -24.68 -4.35
N ASP A 497 21.84 -25.38 -4.34
CA ASP A 497 21.67 -26.76 -4.84
C ASP A 497 22.69 -27.75 -4.23
N ASN A 498 23.06 -27.55 -2.97
CA ASN A 498 23.99 -28.40 -2.22
C ASN A 498 23.24 -29.25 -1.17
N GLU A 499 22.39 -30.14 -1.66
CA GLU A 499 21.48 -31.00 -0.87
C GLU A 499 22.21 -31.84 0.20
N SER A 500 23.40 -32.35 -0.12
CA SER A 500 24.20 -33.13 0.83
C SER A 500 24.66 -32.28 2.03
N ALA A 501 25.12 -31.05 1.78
CA ALA A 501 25.56 -30.15 2.85
C ALA A 501 24.37 -29.60 3.64
N ALA A 502 23.23 -29.34 2.98
CA ALA A 502 21.98 -28.99 3.63
C ALA A 502 21.53 -30.10 4.58
N SER A 503 21.47 -31.35 4.09
CA SER A 503 21.10 -32.53 4.88
C SER A 503 22.00 -32.73 6.09
N GLU A 504 23.33 -32.62 5.92
CA GLU A 504 24.27 -32.71 7.04
C GLU A 504 24.01 -31.60 8.07
N THR A 505 23.78 -30.37 7.62
CA THR A 505 23.55 -29.22 8.50
C THR A 505 22.22 -29.33 9.28
N TYR A 506 21.15 -29.86 8.66
CA TYR A 506 19.91 -30.15 9.40
C TYR A 506 20.09 -31.24 10.46
N ARG A 507 20.90 -32.27 10.20
CA ARG A 507 21.21 -33.29 11.22
C ARG A 507 21.98 -32.69 12.40
N LEU A 508 22.92 -31.77 12.15
CA LEU A 508 23.60 -31.03 13.22
C LEU A 508 22.62 -30.22 14.07
N LEU A 509 21.59 -29.61 13.47
CA LEU A 509 20.53 -28.94 14.24
C LEU A 509 19.79 -29.93 15.15
N LEU A 510 19.46 -31.13 14.67
CA LEU A 510 18.79 -32.16 15.49
C LEU A 510 19.65 -32.64 16.66
N GLU A 511 20.98 -32.59 16.53
CA GLU A 511 21.94 -32.97 17.58
C GLU A 511 22.07 -31.92 18.70
N GLU A 512 21.61 -30.67 18.50
CA GLU A 512 21.63 -29.62 19.53
C GLU A 512 20.67 -29.89 20.70
N GLY A 513 19.77 -30.88 20.57
CA GLY A 513 18.90 -31.31 21.66
C GLY A 513 17.76 -30.34 21.98
N LEU A 514 17.29 -29.57 21.00
CA LEU A 514 16.05 -28.79 21.11
C LEU A 514 14.85 -29.73 21.36
N PRO A 515 13.76 -29.23 21.99
CA PRO A 515 12.54 -30.02 22.17
C PRO A 515 12.04 -30.61 20.84
N ALA A 516 11.63 -31.88 20.86
CA ALA A 516 11.28 -32.64 19.66
C ALA A 516 10.13 -32.02 18.84
N GLU A 517 9.23 -31.29 19.51
CA GLU A 517 8.06 -30.61 18.93
C GLU A 517 8.32 -29.13 18.62
N SER A 518 9.54 -28.62 18.82
CA SER A 518 9.89 -27.23 18.50
C SER A 518 9.84 -26.99 16.98
N LEU A 519 9.52 -25.74 16.57
CA LEU A 519 9.44 -25.36 15.16
C LEU A 519 10.74 -25.66 14.38
N PRO A 520 11.96 -25.35 14.88
CA PRO A 520 13.20 -25.65 14.15
C PRO A 520 13.41 -27.15 13.92
N VAL A 521 13.09 -27.98 14.91
CA VAL A 521 13.25 -29.44 14.82
C VAL A 521 12.23 -30.03 13.83
N SER A 522 10.97 -29.61 13.93
CA SER A 522 9.92 -30.05 13.02
C SER A 522 10.22 -29.63 11.58
N PHE A 523 10.69 -28.40 11.39
CA PHE A 523 11.14 -27.88 10.11
C PHE A 523 12.30 -28.71 9.54
N ALA A 524 13.36 -28.92 10.32
CA ALA A 524 14.52 -29.68 9.89
C ALA A 524 14.17 -31.12 9.47
N LYS A 525 13.27 -31.79 10.20
CA LYS A 525 12.77 -33.13 9.84
C LYS A 525 11.96 -33.12 8.54
N LEU A 526 11.11 -32.12 8.31
CA LEU A 526 10.36 -31.99 7.05
C LEU A 526 11.30 -31.78 5.85
N ARG A 527 12.34 -30.95 6.02
CA ARG A 527 13.36 -30.75 4.97
C ARG A 527 14.17 -32.01 4.70
N LEU A 528 14.65 -32.68 5.75
CA LEU A 528 15.34 -33.98 5.63
C LEU A 528 14.48 -35.05 4.96
N SER A 529 13.17 -35.04 5.20
CA SER A 529 12.23 -35.93 4.54
C SER A 529 12.16 -35.68 3.03
N SER A 530 12.08 -34.42 2.61
CA SER A 530 12.05 -34.05 1.19
C SER A 530 13.38 -34.33 0.48
N LEU A 531 14.51 -33.98 1.11
CA LEU A 531 15.86 -34.26 0.59
C LEU A 531 16.12 -35.77 0.45
N ALA A 532 15.69 -36.58 1.42
CA ALA A 532 15.79 -38.04 1.32
C ALA A 532 14.97 -38.62 0.16
N LEU A 533 13.82 -38.02 -0.16
CA LEU A 533 13.02 -38.44 -1.32
C LEU A 533 13.72 -38.10 -2.64
N GLU A 534 14.34 -36.93 -2.74
CA GLU A 534 15.12 -36.52 -3.92
C GLU A 534 16.30 -37.47 -4.17
N GLU A 535 16.88 -38.04 -3.11
CA GLU A 535 17.91 -39.08 -3.18
C GLU A 535 17.36 -40.52 -3.37
N ASP A 536 16.08 -40.69 -3.73
CA ASP A 536 15.38 -41.98 -3.89
C ASP A 536 15.33 -42.86 -2.60
N GLN A 537 15.43 -42.26 -1.41
CA GLN A 537 15.41 -42.95 -0.11
C GLN A 537 14.03 -42.89 0.56
N ALA A 538 13.02 -43.47 -0.08
CA ALA A 538 11.61 -43.37 0.35
C ALA A 538 11.34 -43.84 1.80
N GLU A 539 11.99 -44.90 2.26
CA GLU A 539 11.83 -45.41 3.63
C GLU A 539 12.35 -44.41 4.67
N LEU A 540 13.47 -43.74 4.36
CA LEU A 540 14.06 -42.71 5.22
C LEU A 540 13.22 -41.42 5.20
N ALA A 541 12.71 -41.04 4.03
CA ALA A 541 11.80 -39.90 3.88
C ALA A 541 10.56 -40.08 4.77
N GLN A 542 9.92 -41.26 4.72
CA GLN A 542 8.78 -41.60 5.59
C GLN A 542 9.15 -41.54 7.06
N ALA A 543 10.29 -42.13 7.46
CA ALA A 543 10.71 -42.13 8.86
C ALA A 543 10.89 -40.70 9.42
N TYR A 544 11.45 -39.78 8.64
CA TYR A 544 11.54 -38.38 9.03
C TYR A 544 10.16 -37.72 9.16
N LEU A 545 9.27 -37.93 8.17
CA LEU A 545 7.92 -37.37 8.19
C LEU A 545 7.11 -37.86 9.40
N ASP A 546 7.10 -39.17 9.65
CA ASP A 546 6.42 -39.79 10.80
C ASP A 546 6.92 -39.22 12.13
N SER A 547 8.23 -38.95 12.20
CA SER A 547 8.86 -38.41 13.41
C SER A 547 8.51 -36.94 13.70
N THR A 548 7.83 -36.24 12.79
CA THR A 548 7.31 -34.88 13.03
C THR A 548 6.04 -34.90 13.87
N GLY A 549 5.21 -35.95 13.74
CA GLY A 549 3.88 -36.00 14.34
C GLY A 549 2.88 -34.98 13.79
N LEU A 550 3.20 -34.27 12.69
CA LEU A 550 2.37 -33.24 12.10
C LEU A 550 1.34 -33.83 11.11
N SER A 551 0.16 -33.23 11.05
CA SER A 551 -0.80 -33.51 9.98
C SER A 551 -0.34 -32.89 8.65
N PRO A 552 -0.83 -33.37 7.49
CA PRO A 552 -0.48 -32.80 6.18
C PRO A 552 -0.71 -31.28 6.08
N THR A 553 -1.79 -30.77 6.69
CA THR A 553 -2.11 -29.33 6.73
C THR A 553 -1.15 -28.54 7.61
N GLN A 554 -0.64 -29.12 8.70
CA GLN A 554 0.37 -28.46 9.53
C GLN A 554 1.74 -28.44 8.83
N CYS A 555 2.07 -29.49 8.08
CA CYS A 555 3.30 -29.52 7.29
C CYS A 555 3.32 -28.41 6.23
N SER A 556 2.20 -28.11 5.57
CA SER A 556 2.15 -27.05 4.55
C SER A 556 2.35 -25.63 5.11
N LEU A 557 2.09 -25.39 6.40
CA LEU A 557 2.35 -24.10 7.04
C LEU A 557 3.81 -23.91 7.44
N LEU A 558 4.54 -25.00 7.66
CA LEU A 558 5.92 -24.97 8.15
C LEU A 558 6.96 -25.16 7.04
N ASP A 559 6.61 -25.72 5.88
CA ASP A 559 7.60 -26.05 4.86
C ASP A 559 8.22 -24.82 4.17
N ALA A 560 9.44 -25.01 3.67
CA ALA A 560 10.08 -24.04 2.81
C ALA A 560 9.40 -23.99 1.44
N ASP A 561 9.47 -22.84 0.78
CA ASP A 561 9.08 -22.75 -0.63
C ASP A 561 9.96 -23.68 -1.48
N PRO A 562 9.36 -24.56 -2.30
CA PRO A 562 10.14 -25.40 -3.19
C PRO A 562 10.83 -24.55 -4.26
N LEU A 563 12.01 -25.00 -4.70
CA LEU A 563 12.76 -24.35 -5.76
C LEU A 563 12.17 -24.71 -7.13
N ILE A 564 12.27 -23.76 -8.08
CA ILE A 564 11.83 -23.99 -9.46
C ILE A 564 12.88 -24.85 -10.17
N GLU A 565 12.51 -26.07 -10.55
CA GLU A 565 13.33 -26.93 -11.40
C GLU A 565 13.30 -26.43 -12.85
N ARG A 566 12.09 -26.11 -13.36
CA ARG A 566 11.89 -25.68 -14.76
C ARG A 566 10.74 -24.70 -14.86
N THR A 567 10.98 -23.55 -15.49
CA THR A 567 9.90 -22.58 -15.77
C THR A 567 9.01 -23.04 -16.93
N ASN A 568 9.58 -23.76 -17.91
CA ASN A 568 8.92 -24.11 -19.18
C ASN A 568 8.35 -22.89 -19.95
N ALA A 569 8.79 -21.68 -19.60
CA ALA A 569 8.44 -20.45 -20.28
C ALA A 569 9.22 -20.32 -21.61
N ASN A 570 8.56 -19.84 -22.65
CA ASN A 570 9.16 -19.62 -23.96
C ASN A 570 8.60 -18.35 -24.61
N SER A 571 9.27 -17.86 -25.65
CA SER A 571 8.89 -16.60 -26.31
C SER A 571 7.50 -16.63 -26.98
N SER A 572 6.94 -17.81 -27.25
CA SER A 572 5.59 -17.94 -27.83
C SER A 572 4.47 -17.79 -26.81
N ASP A 573 4.80 -17.80 -25.52
CA ASP A 573 3.84 -17.54 -24.44
C ASP A 573 3.42 -16.06 -24.39
N PHE A 574 4.24 -15.18 -24.97
CA PHE A 574 3.89 -13.78 -25.17
C PHE A 574 2.88 -13.63 -26.32
N PRO A 575 1.67 -13.09 -26.10
CA PRO A 575 0.68 -12.94 -27.16
C PRO A 575 1.19 -12.07 -28.32
N SER A 576 1.24 -12.66 -29.53
CA SER A 576 1.85 -11.99 -30.69
C SER A 576 1.17 -10.67 -31.10
N ASP A 577 -0.13 -10.54 -30.85
CA ASP A 577 -0.91 -9.31 -31.06
C ASP A 577 -0.47 -8.20 -30.11
N MET A 578 -0.13 -8.55 -28.86
CA MET A 578 0.41 -7.62 -27.89
C MET A 578 1.85 -7.26 -28.21
N ALA A 579 2.68 -8.23 -28.61
CA ALA A 579 4.10 -8.01 -28.91
C ALA A 579 4.26 -7.06 -30.11
N ARG A 580 3.43 -7.24 -31.15
CA ARG A 580 3.42 -6.34 -32.32
C ARG A 580 2.97 -4.91 -31.99
N ARG A 581 2.16 -4.74 -30.94
CA ARG A 581 1.68 -3.43 -30.47
C ARG A 581 2.59 -2.82 -29.43
N GLY A 582 3.53 -3.60 -28.92
CA GLY A 582 4.53 -3.09 -28.01
C GLY A 582 4.09 -2.99 -26.57
N PHE A 583 3.16 -3.84 -26.14
CA PHE A 583 2.76 -3.84 -24.74
C PHE A 583 3.86 -4.41 -23.85
N ALA A 584 4.08 -3.75 -22.73
CA ALA A 584 4.86 -4.21 -21.61
C ALA A 584 3.94 -4.25 -20.37
N GLY A 585 4.37 -4.89 -19.29
CA GLY A 585 3.53 -5.04 -18.12
C GLY A 585 4.16 -5.89 -17.04
N SER A 586 3.43 -6.04 -15.95
CA SER A 586 3.82 -6.87 -14.82
C SER A 586 2.61 -7.55 -14.22
N SER A 587 2.81 -8.79 -13.76
CA SER A 587 1.74 -9.58 -13.15
C SER A 587 2.29 -10.42 -12.01
N LEU A 588 1.44 -10.69 -11.03
CA LEU A 588 1.68 -11.68 -9.99
C LEU A 588 0.66 -12.80 -10.13
N THR A 589 1.14 -14.05 -10.09
CA THR A 589 0.24 -15.21 -10.01
C THR A 589 0.36 -15.87 -8.65
N SER A 590 -0.77 -16.28 -8.08
CA SER A 590 -0.86 -17.13 -6.91
C SER A 590 -1.23 -18.57 -7.31
N TYR A 591 -0.63 -19.56 -6.66
CA TYR A 591 -0.96 -20.98 -6.85
C TYR A 591 -0.52 -21.83 -5.66
N ASP A 592 -1.09 -23.02 -5.57
CA ASP A 592 -0.60 -24.07 -4.68
C ASP A 592 0.32 -25.01 -5.45
N ILE A 593 1.23 -25.69 -4.75
CA ILE A 593 2.11 -26.70 -5.33
C ILE A 593 1.80 -28.04 -4.68
N THR A 594 1.49 -29.02 -5.52
CA THR A 594 1.29 -30.41 -5.10
C THR A 594 2.60 -31.06 -4.62
N SER A 595 2.53 -32.17 -3.90
CA SER A 595 3.73 -32.96 -3.51
C SER A 595 4.64 -33.34 -4.69
N GLU A 596 4.08 -33.44 -5.91
CA GLU A 596 4.83 -33.74 -7.14
C GLU A 596 5.47 -32.51 -7.80
N GLY A 597 5.44 -31.34 -7.16
CA GLY A 597 6.03 -30.11 -7.72
C GLY A 597 5.22 -29.51 -8.88
N ILE A 598 3.91 -29.79 -8.93
CA ILE A 598 3.01 -29.29 -9.98
C ILE A 598 2.12 -28.18 -9.41
N PRO A 599 2.11 -26.98 -10.04
CA PRO A 599 1.18 -25.91 -9.68
C PRO A 599 -0.29 -26.26 -9.96
N VAL A 600 -1.16 -25.93 -9.01
CA VAL A 600 -2.63 -26.05 -9.08
C VAL A 600 -3.27 -24.78 -8.53
N ASN A 601 -4.57 -24.58 -8.81
CA ASN A 601 -5.30 -23.37 -8.39
C ASN A 601 -4.62 -22.06 -8.85
N VAL A 602 -3.98 -22.10 -10.03
CA VAL A 602 -3.25 -20.97 -10.60
C VAL A 602 -4.19 -19.83 -10.95
N ARG A 603 -3.88 -18.64 -10.44
CA ARG A 603 -4.64 -17.42 -10.70
C ARG A 603 -3.76 -16.18 -10.71
N THR A 604 -4.12 -15.20 -11.52
CA THR A 604 -3.49 -13.88 -11.50
C THR A 604 -4.09 -13.05 -10.37
N VAL A 605 -3.25 -12.66 -9.40
CA VAL A 605 -3.68 -11.85 -8.24
C VAL A 605 -3.36 -10.37 -8.39
N TYR A 606 -2.45 -10.03 -9.31
CA TYR A 606 -2.15 -8.66 -9.71
C TYR A 606 -1.80 -8.65 -11.21
N SER A 607 -2.31 -7.68 -11.97
CA SER A 607 -1.87 -7.44 -13.35
C SER A 607 -1.92 -5.97 -13.74
N PHE A 608 -0.81 -5.51 -14.30
CA PHE A 608 -0.67 -4.24 -14.99
C PHE A 608 -0.24 -4.47 -16.45
N PRO A 609 -0.98 -3.93 -17.45
CA PRO A 609 -2.32 -3.36 -17.34
C PRO A 609 -3.39 -4.42 -17.01
N PRO A 610 -4.61 -4.00 -16.64
CA PRO A 610 -5.71 -4.90 -16.32
C PRO A 610 -6.11 -5.77 -17.52
N LEU A 611 -6.38 -7.07 -17.30
CA LEU A 611 -6.89 -8.04 -18.29
C LEU A 611 -5.97 -8.37 -19.48
N LEU A 612 -4.76 -7.81 -19.55
CA LEU A 612 -3.87 -8.05 -20.69
C LEU A 612 -3.00 -9.30 -20.48
N PHE A 613 -2.41 -9.45 -19.29
CA PHE A 613 -1.38 -10.44 -19.04
C PHE A 613 -1.82 -11.64 -18.20
N SER A 614 -3.04 -11.62 -17.65
CA SER A 614 -3.59 -12.64 -16.76
C SER A 614 -3.59 -14.06 -17.39
N ASP A 615 -4.28 -14.27 -18.52
CA ASP A 615 -4.29 -15.61 -19.16
C ASP A 615 -2.89 -16.09 -19.58
N PRO A 616 -2.00 -15.26 -20.17
CA PRO A 616 -0.63 -15.66 -20.46
C PRO A 616 0.15 -16.15 -19.25
N VAL A 617 0.15 -15.41 -18.14
CA VAL A 617 0.94 -15.79 -16.96
C VAL A 617 0.39 -17.05 -16.30
N GLU A 618 -0.92 -17.21 -16.24
CA GLU A 618 -1.54 -18.42 -15.69
C GLU A 618 -1.14 -19.67 -16.48
N LYS A 619 -1.07 -19.57 -17.82
CA LYS A 619 -0.59 -20.67 -18.69
C LYS A 619 0.89 -20.97 -18.54
N ILE A 620 1.70 -19.96 -18.22
CA ILE A 620 3.12 -20.16 -17.92
C ILE A 620 3.25 -20.85 -16.55
N SER A 621 2.64 -20.29 -15.51
CA SER A 621 2.67 -20.82 -14.14
C SER A 621 2.16 -22.26 -14.07
N ALA A 622 1.07 -22.61 -14.76
CA ALA A 622 0.55 -23.99 -14.80
C ALA A 622 1.53 -25.02 -15.42
N ARG A 623 2.53 -24.57 -16.18
CA ARG A 623 3.55 -25.44 -16.79
C ARG A 623 4.86 -25.47 -16.02
N MET A 624 5.03 -24.64 -14.99
CA MET A 624 6.22 -24.67 -14.15
C MET A 624 6.35 -26.01 -13.41
N ARG A 625 7.59 -26.39 -13.11
CA ARG A 625 7.91 -27.58 -12.32
C ARG A 625 8.84 -27.19 -11.20
N TYR A 626 8.52 -27.72 -10.03
CA TYR A 626 9.22 -27.49 -8.78
C TYR A 626 9.84 -28.78 -8.28
N ASN A 627 10.84 -28.65 -7.43
CA ASN A 627 11.37 -29.76 -6.65
C ASN A 627 10.26 -30.41 -5.83
N LYS A 628 10.35 -31.73 -5.64
CA LYS A 628 9.29 -32.51 -5.00
C LYS A 628 9.28 -32.25 -3.50
N ILE A 629 8.08 -32.19 -2.93
CA ILE A 629 7.89 -32.09 -1.48
C ILE A 629 7.27 -33.40 -1.01
N TYR A 630 7.93 -34.09 -0.10
CA TYR A 630 7.39 -35.35 0.41
C TYR A 630 6.17 -35.11 1.31
N ARG A 631 5.04 -35.74 0.94
CA ARG A 631 3.78 -35.75 1.71
C ARG A 631 3.04 -37.07 1.52
N GLU A 632 2.40 -37.56 2.57
CA GLU A 632 1.46 -38.68 2.45
C GLU A 632 0.18 -38.26 1.71
N GLY A 633 -0.25 -39.04 0.72
CA GLY A 633 -1.59 -38.93 0.15
C GLY A 633 -1.81 -37.91 -0.98
N GLY A 634 -0.77 -37.44 -1.66
CA GLY A 634 -0.91 -36.56 -2.84
C GLY A 634 -1.50 -35.18 -2.54
N THR A 635 -1.29 -34.70 -1.31
CA THR A 635 -1.79 -33.41 -0.82
C THR A 635 -1.01 -32.23 -1.37
N ILE A 636 -1.52 -31.00 -1.12
CA ILE A 636 -0.77 -29.76 -1.33
C ILE A 636 0.51 -29.82 -0.49
N GLY A 637 1.67 -29.63 -1.14
CA GLY A 637 2.98 -29.60 -0.51
C GLY A 637 3.32 -28.23 0.05
N CYS A 638 3.01 -27.17 -0.71
CA CYS A 638 3.12 -25.77 -0.33
C CYS A 638 1.89 -25.01 -0.87
N SER A 639 1.23 -24.20 -0.04
CA SER A 639 0.10 -23.37 -0.46
C SER A 639 0.53 -21.92 -0.68
N ALA A 640 -0.25 -21.18 -1.47
CA ALA A 640 -0.16 -19.72 -1.53
C ALA A 640 1.13 -19.14 -2.15
N MET A 641 1.81 -19.86 -3.02
CA MET A 641 3.00 -19.31 -3.69
C MET A 641 2.62 -18.14 -4.59
N VAL A 642 3.39 -17.05 -4.53
CA VAL A 642 3.25 -15.89 -5.39
C VAL A 642 4.48 -15.75 -6.28
N GLN A 643 4.26 -15.65 -7.60
CA GLN A 643 5.33 -15.53 -8.59
C GLN A 643 5.13 -14.27 -9.43
N ALA A 644 6.20 -13.48 -9.52
CA ALA A 644 6.26 -12.29 -10.34
C ALA A 644 6.63 -12.60 -11.80
N PHE A 645 5.97 -11.92 -12.72
CA PHE A 645 6.25 -11.91 -14.15
C PHE A 645 6.39 -10.48 -14.64
N ARG A 646 7.36 -10.26 -15.53
CA ARG A 646 7.54 -8.98 -16.22
C ARG A 646 7.59 -9.23 -17.73
N PHE A 647 6.80 -8.46 -18.45
CA PHE A 647 6.70 -8.45 -19.89
C PHE A 647 7.26 -7.13 -20.38
N GLY A 648 8.20 -7.17 -21.31
CA GLY A 648 8.87 -5.97 -21.79
C GLY A 648 9.70 -6.27 -23.03
N TYR A 649 10.27 -5.19 -23.59
CA TYR A 649 11.12 -5.23 -24.77
C TYR A 649 12.55 -5.65 -24.46
#